data_AF-A0A0M0J5J9-F1
#
_entry.id   AF-A0A0M0J5J9-F1
#
_cell.length_a   1.000
_cell.length_b   1.000
_cell.length_c   1.000
_cell.angle_alpha   90.00
_cell.angle_beta   90.00
_cell.angle_gamma   90.00
#
_symmetry.space_group_name_H-M   'P 1'
#
loop_
_entity.id
_entity.type
_entity.pdbx_description
1 polymer ?
#
loop_
_entity_poly.entity_id
_entity_poly.type
_entity_poly.pdbx_seq_one_letter_code
_entity_poly.pdbx_strand_id
1 'polypeptide(L)'
;MASNASTAAAPTTASTTSAKEPGGSCATPTAATATAAAATDASRPGAVTGTKERPVKGFTLGAAALALQAAVVPVHTPELNTARACVLDYFNCQSSLTRIYNWEKTERLESGTTKWLGLICADLAFPSDGYNTPRYISDSRELVIKNYPEFRCYRDIAYYFKLFLNPDIRRFPAKHPWTQKDAELIFHYDDGSERFYVTGFQDSTLSCRPRVKRGEMPPVHRFASLAHPSEYTRPYFIESEDDVLHMWELPDFGELDVAHARALGQQDSELLLSYLTVPYLRIPLVASFFASDDRCHSLQSPQLQALFDAVLFEPGAHLPHASAAMEPVDVPTSAPELLGTAHHLLLNELCRSPDTLLNSVLRLLRQACDLDTGTLKSSTSTVILYVARLCCRLENYISFVLAYEEGTHDCICGKPFRGLRCAPGVAARLRVAQEHLRHVLWGEMTRLIQAWYHKLVKECDSSEDDQVLDTNTKHMCSLHAHLLLTLRNVPTTALTEGRVTTVVTAVVFLSTRHEWNMALLDRKDGVSSYGGWRIPETEVYEAVHVLRRKVVTWLRERADQRQLDLVMDSVVRVSASTGALKPTSDEVPHRRQASDASAPALSRQPSAAAEHAPVPPIVSRSSVVPSIVPAMSAATPAEEPERIILMADSELAVEVDAQLMQLTLRASHPQALPTDVARLKDVVDIFGEVRGYPRDVSSCSSILLIQLFAGAHVAFHGARFDRVRPETMPNL
;
A
#
# COMPACT_ATOMS: atom_id res chain seq x y z
N MET A 1 -29.66 -54.18 42.41
CA MET A 1 -29.48 -52.72 42.33
C MET A 1 -28.37 -52.44 41.34
N ALA A 2 -28.75 -51.99 40.14
CA ALA A 2 -27.94 -51.71 38.93
C ALA A 2 -26.83 -50.68 39.23
N SER A 3 -25.54 -50.83 38.86
CA SER A 3 -24.84 -51.03 37.57
C SER A 3 -24.53 -49.74 36.78
N ASN A 4 -23.21 -49.49 36.64
CA ASN A 4 -22.46 -48.96 35.49
C ASN A 4 -22.40 -47.46 35.12
N ALA A 5 -21.14 -46.99 35.10
CA ALA A 5 -20.41 -46.31 34.01
C ALA A 5 -20.81 -44.91 33.51
N SER A 6 -19.81 -44.01 33.49
CA SER A 6 -19.69 -42.94 32.48
C SER A 6 -18.23 -42.49 32.37
N THR A 7 -17.55 -43.05 31.37
CA THR A 7 -16.26 -42.64 30.79
C THR A 7 -16.49 -41.47 29.83
N ALA A 8 -15.64 -40.44 29.95
CA ALA A 8 -15.63 -39.27 29.08
C ALA A 8 -15.24 -39.63 27.64
N ALA A 9 -16.09 -39.25 26.69
CA ALA A 9 -15.93 -39.47 25.26
C ALA A 9 -15.15 -38.32 24.60
N ALA A 10 -14.25 -38.69 23.68
CA ALA A 10 -13.63 -37.81 22.71
C ALA A 10 -14.65 -37.37 21.62
N PRO A 11 -14.51 -36.16 21.04
CA PRO A 11 -15.09 -35.87 19.74
C PRO A 11 -14.01 -35.78 18.65
N THR A 12 -14.06 -36.77 17.76
CA THR A 12 -14.06 -36.66 16.28
C THR A 12 -13.10 -35.68 15.60
N THR A 13 -12.11 -36.27 14.96
CA THR A 13 -11.35 -35.78 13.80
C THR A 13 -12.29 -35.30 12.68
N ALA A 14 -12.25 -34.00 12.36
CA ALA A 14 -12.81 -33.42 11.14
C ALA A 14 -11.69 -33.12 10.14
N SER A 15 -11.84 -33.66 8.94
CA SER A 15 -10.93 -33.62 7.81
C SER A 15 -10.64 -32.20 7.32
N THR A 16 -9.38 -31.79 7.34
CA THR A 16 -8.87 -30.61 6.64
C THR A 16 -8.68 -30.93 5.15
N THR A 17 -9.69 -30.60 4.35
CA THR A 17 -9.56 -30.52 2.89
C THR A 17 -8.80 -29.24 2.51
N SER A 18 -7.62 -29.40 1.92
CA SER A 18 -6.82 -28.31 1.38
C SER A 18 -7.43 -27.77 0.09
N ALA A 19 -8.08 -26.61 0.16
CA ALA A 19 -8.44 -25.83 -1.01
C ALA A 19 -7.25 -24.91 -1.37
N LYS A 20 -6.68 -25.17 -2.55
CA LYS A 20 -5.61 -24.41 -3.19
C LYS A 20 -6.25 -23.22 -3.91
N GLU A 21 -6.07 -21.99 -3.43
CA GLU A 21 -6.35 -20.77 -4.21
C GLU A 21 -5.03 -20.24 -4.83
N PRO A 22 -5.02 -19.83 -6.12
CA PRO A 22 -3.89 -19.16 -6.75
C PRO A 22 -4.10 -17.64 -6.74
N GLY A 23 -3.14 -16.89 -6.22
CA GLY A 23 -3.19 -15.42 -6.28
C GLY A 23 -2.00 -14.79 -5.58
N GLY A 24 -1.10 -14.21 -6.38
CA GLY A 24 0.13 -13.58 -5.91
C GLY A 24 -0.12 -12.42 -4.95
N SER A 25 0.54 -12.47 -3.80
CA SER A 25 0.84 -11.33 -2.95
C SER A 25 1.90 -11.75 -1.92
N CYS A 26 2.96 -10.94 -1.82
CA CYS A 26 3.92 -10.92 -0.71
C CYS A 26 4.77 -12.19 -0.48
N ALA A 27 5.81 -12.34 -1.30
CA ALA A 27 6.94 -13.23 -0.99
C ALA A 27 7.83 -12.61 0.09
N THR A 28 7.46 -12.71 1.37
CA THR A 28 8.38 -12.34 2.49
C THR A 28 8.21 -13.06 3.83
N PRO A 29 7.19 -13.90 4.15
CA PRO A 29 7.27 -14.74 5.36
C PRO A 29 7.45 -16.24 5.11
N THR A 30 7.38 -16.72 3.86
CA THR A 30 7.39 -18.17 3.57
C THR A 30 8.76 -18.85 3.73
N ALA A 31 9.86 -18.08 3.72
CA ALA A 31 11.20 -18.62 3.97
C ALA A 31 11.50 -18.87 5.46
N ALA A 32 10.80 -18.17 6.36
CA ALA A 32 10.97 -18.31 7.81
C ALA A 32 10.22 -19.53 8.38
N THR A 33 9.13 -19.95 7.75
CA THR A 33 8.39 -21.16 8.14
C THR A 33 9.15 -22.43 7.73
N ALA A 34 9.90 -22.41 6.62
CA ALA A 34 10.73 -23.54 6.20
C ALA A 34 11.95 -23.77 7.12
N THR A 35 12.54 -22.70 7.67
CA THR A 35 13.67 -22.80 8.61
C THR A 35 13.23 -23.12 10.04
N ALA A 36 12.03 -22.69 10.46
CA ALA A 36 11.44 -23.10 11.73
C ALA A 36 10.92 -24.56 11.71
N ALA A 37 10.39 -25.02 10.57
CA ALA A 37 9.98 -26.42 10.39
C ALA A 37 11.19 -27.39 10.39
N ALA A 38 12.33 -26.97 9.84
CA ALA A 38 13.57 -27.74 9.91
C ALA A 38 14.15 -27.88 11.33
N ALA A 39 13.75 -27.02 12.27
CA ALA A 39 14.16 -27.08 13.68
C ALA A 39 13.16 -27.84 14.58
N THR A 40 11.99 -28.26 14.05
CA THR A 40 10.95 -28.94 14.82
C THR A 40 10.55 -30.31 14.26
N ASP A 41 11.07 -30.74 13.12
CA ASP A 41 10.80 -32.08 12.58
C ASP A 41 11.75 -33.15 13.17
N ALA A 42 11.57 -33.44 14.47
CA ALA A 42 12.13 -34.61 15.14
C ALA A 42 11.25 -35.87 14.93
N SER A 43 10.42 -35.91 13.88
CA SER A 43 9.45 -36.97 13.63
C SER A 43 9.54 -37.57 12.23
N ARG A 44 10.73 -38.04 11.84
CA ARG A 44 10.87 -39.08 10.81
C ARG A 44 11.33 -40.40 11.44
N PRO A 45 10.62 -41.52 11.22
CA PRO A 45 11.04 -42.83 11.72
C PRO A 45 12.16 -43.37 10.84
N GLY A 46 13.38 -43.29 11.35
CA GLY A 46 14.59 -43.78 10.68
C GLY A 46 15.80 -43.59 11.59
N ALA A 47 15.70 -44.04 12.84
CA ALA A 47 16.78 -43.99 13.81
C ALA A 47 17.92 -44.93 13.37
N VAL A 48 18.98 -44.37 12.80
CA VAL A 48 20.30 -45.01 12.85
C VAL A 48 20.91 -44.63 14.20
N THR A 49 20.92 -45.62 15.07
CA THR A 49 21.57 -45.62 16.38
C THR A 49 23.06 -45.28 16.25
N GLY A 50 23.49 -44.28 17.01
CA GLY A 50 24.89 -44.10 17.39
C GLY A 50 25.53 -42.82 16.87
N THR A 51 25.51 -41.76 17.67
CA THR A 51 26.72 -41.09 18.20
C THR A 51 26.32 -39.81 18.94
N LYS A 52 26.93 -39.63 20.12
CA LYS A 52 27.00 -38.43 20.97
C LYS A 52 26.24 -37.20 20.46
N GLU A 53 25.24 -36.74 21.23
CA GLU A 53 24.65 -35.41 21.11
C GLU A 53 25.76 -34.35 20.98
N ARG A 54 26.04 -33.94 19.74
CA ARG A 54 26.90 -32.78 19.49
C ARG A 54 26.05 -31.57 19.89
N PRO A 55 26.56 -30.63 20.70
CA PRO A 55 25.88 -29.36 20.89
C PRO A 55 25.96 -28.62 19.56
N VAL A 56 24.93 -28.76 18.71
CA VAL A 56 24.87 -28.03 17.45
C VAL A 56 24.66 -26.57 17.78
N LYS A 57 25.75 -25.80 17.78
CA LYS A 57 25.69 -24.34 17.74
C LYS A 57 25.00 -23.97 16.43
N GLY A 58 23.76 -23.48 16.51
CA GLY A 58 22.99 -23.06 15.34
C GLY A 58 23.67 -21.92 14.56
N PHE A 59 23.21 -21.73 13.33
CA PHE A 59 23.67 -20.66 12.44
C PHE A 59 22.55 -19.63 12.22
N THR A 60 22.92 -18.39 11.92
CA THR A 60 21.96 -17.31 11.65
C THR A 60 22.47 -16.35 10.57
N LEU A 61 21.57 -15.61 9.93
CA LEU A 61 21.92 -14.46 9.11
C LEU A 61 22.11 -13.23 10.00
N GLY A 62 23.18 -12.47 9.79
CA GLY A 62 23.33 -11.19 10.46
C GLY A 62 22.28 -10.17 9.97
N ALA A 63 21.67 -9.40 10.87
CA ALA A 63 20.74 -8.32 10.51
C ALA A 63 21.41 -7.11 9.82
N ALA A 64 22.75 -7.11 9.64
CA ALA A 64 23.53 -6.04 9.02
C ALA A 64 23.13 -4.65 9.56
N ALA A 65 22.91 -3.66 8.68
CA ALA A 65 22.49 -2.31 9.05
C ALA A 65 20.96 -2.14 9.16
N LEU A 66 20.18 -3.23 9.28
CA LEU A 66 18.71 -3.19 9.28
C LEU A 66 18.15 -2.27 10.36
N ALA A 67 18.62 -2.40 11.61
CA ALA A 67 18.13 -1.58 12.72
C ALA A 67 18.34 -0.08 12.48
N LEU A 68 19.53 0.29 11.98
CA LEU A 68 19.91 1.68 11.69
C LEU A 68 19.14 2.25 10.49
N GLN A 69 18.98 1.47 9.41
CA GLN A 69 18.26 1.94 8.23
C GLN A 69 16.75 2.00 8.47
N ALA A 70 16.18 1.01 9.15
CA ALA A 70 14.76 1.00 9.45
C ALA A 70 14.36 2.03 10.54
N ALA A 71 15.32 2.68 11.22
CA ALA A 71 15.04 3.73 12.19
C ALA A 71 14.66 5.07 11.55
N VAL A 72 15.11 5.32 10.31
CA VAL A 72 15.00 6.61 9.62
C VAL A 72 14.03 6.60 8.43
N VAL A 73 13.40 5.45 8.14
CA VAL A 73 12.42 5.33 7.06
C VAL A 73 11.04 5.61 7.64
N PRO A 74 10.32 6.67 7.18
CA PRO A 74 8.97 6.95 7.64
C PRO A 74 8.02 5.79 7.33
N VAL A 75 7.22 5.39 8.32
CA VAL A 75 6.23 4.32 8.18
C VAL A 75 4.84 4.86 8.53
N HIS A 76 3.91 4.81 7.58
CA HIS A 76 2.55 5.34 7.79
C HIS A 76 1.56 4.28 8.29
N THR A 77 1.94 3.00 8.26
CA THR A 77 1.14 1.86 8.73
C THR A 77 1.70 1.32 10.06
N PRO A 78 0.96 1.43 11.18
CA PRO A 78 1.45 0.99 12.49
C PRO A 78 1.72 -0.52 12.56
N GLU A 79 1.02 -1.32 11.76
CA GLU A 79 1.22 -2.77 11.67
C GLU A 79 2.64 -3.11 11.21
N LEU A 80 3.19 -2.36 10.23
CA LEU A 80 4.56 -2.54 9.75
C LEU A 80 5.60 -2.22 10.84
N ASN A 81 5.32 -1.27 11.74
CA ASN A 81 6.21 -0.97 12.85
C ASN A 81 6.25 -2.09 13.89
N THR A 82 5.11 -2.74 14.15
CA THR A 82 5.08 -3.92 15.02
C THR A 82 5.81 -5.10 14.38
N ALA A 83 5.63 -5.33 13.06
CA ALA A 83 6.36 -6.34 12.32
C ALA A 83 7.88 -6.07 12.32
N ARG A 84 8.30 -4.82 12.09
CA ARG A 84 9.70 -4.37 12.19
C ARG A 84 10.29 -4.74 13.54
N ALA A 85 9.61 -4.41 14.63
CA ALA A 85 10.08 -4.73 15.98
C ALA A 85 10.25 -6.24 16.20
N CYS A 86 9.27 -7.05 15.77
CA CYS A 86 9.34 -8.50 15.86
C CYS A 86 10.52 -9.08 15.06
N VAL A 87 10.79 -8.57 13.86
CA VAL A 87 11.94 -8.99 13.03
C VAL A 87 13.27 -8.63 13.71
N LEU A 88 13.38 -7.41 14.26
CA LEU A 88 14.59 -6.99 14.97
C LEU A 88 14.82 -7.82 16.24
N ASP A 89 13.75 -8.12 16.98
CA ASP A 89 13.80 -8.98 18.16
C ASP A 89 14.21 -10.41 17.82
N TYR A 90 13.67 -10.96 16.73
CA TYR A 90 14.06 -12.28 16.23
C TYR A 90 15.59 -12.36 15.97
N PHE A 91 16.16 -11.37 15.27
CA PHE A 91 17.61 -11.34 15.04
C PHE A 91 18.41 -11.11 16.32
N ASN A 92 17.90 -10.33 17.27
CA ASN A 92 18.54 -10.13 18.57
C ASN A 92 18.56 -11.42 19.42
N CYS A 93 17.48 -12.21 19.40
CA CYS A 93 17.44 -13.53 20.05
C CYS A 93 18.48 -14.50 19.48
N GLN A 94 18.88 -14.31 18.22
CA GLN A 94 19.88 -15.14 17.54
C GLN A 94 21.31 -14.56 17.60
N SER A 95 21.53 -13.50 18.38
CA SER A 95 22.84 -12.83 18.48
C SER A 95 23.98 -13.73 18.96
N SER A 96 23.67 -14.80 19.70
CA SER A 96 24.63 -15.80 20.19
C SER A 96 25.03 -16.87 19.16
N LEU A 97 24.28 -16.99 18.06
CA LEU A 97 24.52 -17.98 17.01
C LEU A 97 25.64 -17.54 16.06
N THR A 98 26.24 -18.52 15.37
CA THR A 98 27.31 -18.21 14.41
C THR A 98 26.71 -17.61 13.14
N ARG A 99 27.16 -16.42 12.76
CA ARG A 99 26.66 -15.72 11.57
C ARG A 99 27.20 -16.33 10.29
N ILE A 100 26.34 -16.48 9.29
CA ILE A 100 26.67 -16.90 7.92
C ILE A 100 26.35 -15.79 6.91
N TYR A 101 26.94 -15.86 5.73
CA TYR A 101 26.86 -14.89 4.64
C TYR A 101 27.06 -13.42 5.06
N ASN A 102 28.12 -13.10 5.82
CA ASN A 102 28.41 -11.70 6.18
C ASN A 102 29.07 -10.89 5.03
N TRP A 103 28.44 -10.88 3.85
CA TRP A 103 28.91 -10.18 2.66
C TRP A 103 29.00 -8.66 2.83
N GLU A 104 28.30 -8.09 3.82
CA GLU A 104 28.42 -6.67 4.19
C GLU A 104 29.79 -6.32 4.80
N LYS A 105 30.49 -7.31 5.38
CA LYS A 105 31.82 -7.13 6.01
C LYS A 105 32.94 -7.55 5.07
N THR A 106 32.79 -8.68 4.40
CA THR A 106 33.84 -9.29 3.59
C THR A 106 33.27 -10.00 2.36
N GLU A 107 33.99 -9.89 1.24
CA GLU A 107 33.69 -10.61 -0.01
C GLU A 107 34.38 -11.98 -0.05
N ARG A 108 35.07 -12.37 1.03
CA ARG A 108 35.76 -13.66 1.16
C ARG A 108 34.88 -14.71 1.82
N LEU A 109 35.21 -15.98 1.61
CA LEU A 109 34.61 -17.07 2.36
C LEU A 109 34.96 -16.96 3.86
N GLU A 110 33.94 -16.77 4.68
CA GLU A 110 34.12 -16.59 6.13
C GLU A 110 34.09 -17.91 6.89
N SER A 111 34.73 -17.93 8.07
CA SER A 111 34.82 -19.14 8.90
C SER A 111 33.46 -19.67 9.37
N GLY A 112 32.47 -18.81 9.57
CA GLY A 112 31.10 -19.21 9.93
C GLY A 112 30.42 -20.01 8.83
N THR A 113 30.47 -19.49 7.60
CA THR A 113 29.93 -20.15 6.41
C THR A 113 30.71 -21.42 6.07
N THR A 114 32.04 -21.42 6.20
CA THR A 114 32.85 -22.65 6.03
C THR A 114 32.47 -23.73 7.04
N LYS A 115 32.25 -23.39 8.32
CA LYS A 115 31.82 -24.36 9.34
C LYS A 115 30.43 -24.92 9.04
N TRP A 116 29.50 -24.06 8.62
CA TRP A 116 28.16 -24.47 8.25
C TRP A 116 28.17 -25.42 7.06
N LEU A 117 28.85 -25.06 5.96
CA LEU A 117 29.00 -25.92 4.80
C LEU A 117 29.76 -27.22 5.14
N GLY A 118 30.78 -27.14 5.99
CA GLY A 118 31.52 -28.31 6.45
C GLY A 118 30.65 -29.33 7.20
N LEU A 119 29.64 -28.88 7.96
CA LEU A 119 28.67 -29.77 8.60
C LEU A 119 27.76 -30.43 7.56
N ILE A 120 27.22 -29.67 6.61
CA ILE A 120 26.41 -30.20 5.51
C ILE A 120 27.21 -31.23 4.70
N CYS A 121 28.47 -30.91 4.39
CA CYS A 121 29.35 -31.79 3.64
C CYS A 121 29.70 -33.05 4.44
N ALA A 122 29.91 -32.95 5.76
CA ALA A 122 30.15 -34.10 6.62
C ALA A 122 28.95 -35.06 6.66
N ASP A 123 27.73 -34.53 6.75
CA ASP A 123 26.51 -35.33 6.80
C ASP A 123 26.21 -36.01 5.45
N LEU A 124 26.55 -35.35 4.34
CA LEU A 124 26.32 -35.84 2.97
C LEU A 124 27.52 -36.56 2.36
N ALA A 125 28.62 -36.69 3.11
CA ALA A 125 29.90 -37.21 2.64
C ALA A 125 30.46 -36.49 1.39
N PHE A 126 30.25 -35.18 1.29
CA PHE A 126 30.85 -34.33 0.25
C PHE A 126 32.24 -33.83 0.68
N PRO A 127 33.15 -33.57 -0.28
CA PRO A 127 34.45 -32.97 0.00
C PRO A 127 34.33 -31.58 0.67
N SER A 128 34.99 -31.38 1.82
CA SER A 128 34.95 -30.12 2.58
C SER A 128 36.30 -29.38 2.57
N ASP A 129 37.08 -29.53 1.51
CA ASP A 129 38.37 -28.88 1.31
C ASP A 129 38.20 -27.42 0.87
N GLY A 130 39.30 -26.65 0.99
CA GLY A 130 39.31 -25.22 0.64
C GLY A 130 39.02 -24.92 -0.83
N TYR A 131 39.13 -25.94 -1.70
CA TYR A 131 38.86 -25.84 -3.12
C TYR A 131 37.38 -26.05 -3.46
N ASN A 132 36.71 -27.06 -2.90
CA ASN A 132 35.31 -27.34 -3.21
C ASN A 132 34.34 -26.44 -2.42
N THR A 133 34.70 -26.05 -1.19
CA THR A 133 33.78 -25.27 -0.33
C THR A 133 33.30 -23.95 -0.96
N PRO A 134 34.17 -23.12 -1.58
CA PRO A 134 33.72 -21.91 -2.28
C PRO A 134 32.83 -22.21 -3.49
N ARG A 135 33.06 -23.33 -4.18
CA ARG A 135 32.35 -23.72 -5.40
C ARG A 135 30.93 -24.20 -5.14
N TYR A 136 30.67 -24.76 -3.97
CA TYR A 136 29.30 -25.01 -3.52
C TYR A 136 28.45 -23.74 -3.43
N ILE A 137 29.08 -22.56 -3.33
CA ILE A 137 28.38 -21.28 -3.37
C ILE A 137 28.32 -20.71 -4.78
N SER A 138 29.38 -20.80 -5.59
CA SER A 138 29.45 -20.15 -6.90
C SER A 138 28.91 -20.98 -8.07
N ASP A 139 29.25 -22.28 -8.15
CA ASP A 139 28.96 -23.11 -9.31
C ASP A 139 27.68 -23.94 -9.13
N SER A 140 26.71 -23.69 -10.02
CA SER A 140 25.44 -24.42 -10.10
C SER A 140 25.56 -25.93 -10.35
N ARG A 141 26.69 -26.42 -10.88
CA ARG A 141 26.90 -27.83 -11.22
C ARG A 141 27.46 -28.66 -10.08
N GLU A 142 27.91 -28.01 -9.01
CA GLU A 142 28.53 -28.66 -7.86
C GLU A 142 27.52 -29.42 -7.00
N LEU A 143 28.03 -30.38 -6.23
CA LEU A 143 27.22 -31.38 -5.52
C LEU A 143 26.13 -30.79 -4.61
N VAL A 144 26.40 -29.66 -3.94
CA VAL A 144 25.41 -29.05 -3.05
C VAL A 144 24.25 -28.45 -3.84
N ILE A 145 24.51 -27.53 -4.77
CA ILE A 145 23.44 -26.87 -5.55
C ILE A 145 22.72 -27.87 -6.47
N LYS A 146 23.45 -28.84 -7.02
CA LYS A 146 22.86 -29.87 -7.89
C LYS A 146 21.86 -30.77 -7.14
N ASN A 147 22.17 -31.16 -5.90
CA ASN A 147 21.29 -32.01 -5.10
C ASN A 147 20.22 -31.22 -4.34
N TYR A 148 20.50 -29.96 -4.01
CA TYR A 148 19.61 -29.06 -3.26
C TYR A 148 19.48 -27.70 -3.97
N PRO A 149 18.67 -27.62 -5.04
CA PRO A 149 18.49 -26.37 -5.79
C PRO A 149 17.95 -25.21 -4.92
N GLU A 150 17.22 -25.51 -3.84
CA GLU A 150 16.77 -24.53 -2.86
C GLU A 150 17.91 -23.79 -2.15
N PHE A 151 19.10 -24.39 -2.06
CA PHE A 151 20.29 -23.73 -1.53
C PHE A 151 20.64 -22.48 -2.35
N ARG A 152 20.50 -22.57 -3.68
CA ARG A 152 20.72 -21.42 -4.58
C ARG A 152 19.71 -20.31 -4.28
N CYS A 153 18.42 -20.65 -4.15
CA CYS A 153 17.39 -19.67 -3.82
C CYS A 153 17.66 -19.00 -2.46
N TYR A 154 18.06 -19.78 -1.44
CA TYR A 154 18.39 -19.25 -0.12
C TYR A 154 19.62 -18.33 -0.15
N ARG A 155 20.68 -18.72 -0.86
CA ARG A 155 21.88 -17.88 -1.10
C ARG A 155 21.50 -16.54 -1.73
N ASP A 156 20.68 -16.58 -2.78
CA ASP A 156 20.30 -15.38 -3.54
C ASP A 156 19.40 -14.44 -2.72
N ILE A 157 18.45 -14.99 -1.96
CA ILE A 157 17.63 -14.22 -1.01
C ILE A 157 18.51 -13.58 0.06
N ALA A 158 19.45 -14.32 0.64
CA ALA A 158 20.39 -13.79 1.62
C ALA A 158 21.24 -12.66 1.01
N TYR A 159 21.67 -12.79 -0.24
CA TYR A 159 22.51 -11.80 -0.90
C TYR A 159 21.73 -10.51 -1.13
N TYR A 160 20.51 -10.62 -1.67
CA TYR A 160 19.63 -9.47 -1.82
C TYR A 160 19.29 -8.81 -0.50
N PHE A 161 19.02 -9.59 0.55
CA PHE A 161 18.79 -9.05 1.89
C PHE A 161 19.98 -8.19 2.36
N LYS A 162 21.22 -8.65 2.17
CA LYS A 162 22.42 -7.87 2.51
C LYS A 162 22.62 -6.66 1.59
N LEU A 163 22.41 -6.82 0.29
CA LEU A 163 22.55 -5.76 -0.69
C LEU A 163 21.57 -4.62 -0.41
N PHE A 164 20.29 -4.93 -0.18
CA PHE A 164 19.24 -3.97 0.18
C PHE A 164 19.42 -3.33 1.56
N LEU A 165 20.41 -3.78 2.34
CA LEU A 165 20.82 -3.15 3.60
C LEU A 165 22.13 -2.37 3.48
N ASN A 166 22.69 -2.21 2.28
CA ASN A 166 23.90 -1.42 2.08
C ASN A 166 23.58 0.09 2.19
N PRO A 167 24.22 0.85 3.10
CA PRO A 167 23.94 2.28 3.24
C PRO A 167 24.45 3.10 2.05
N ASP A 168 25.37 2.57 1.25
CA ASP A 168 25.92 3.27 0.10
C ASP A 168 25.04 3.08 -1.14
N ILE A 169 24.34 4.15 -1.55
CA ILE A 169 23.49 4.14 -2.76
C ILE A 169 24.29 3.86 -4.05
N ARG A 170 25.60 4.15 -4.07
CA ARG A 170 26.46 3.95 -5.25
C ARG A 170 26.70 2.48 -5.58
N ARG A 171 26.30 1.56 -4.69
CA ARG A 171 26.43 0.11 -4.86
C ARG A 171 25.23 -0.54 -5.54
N PHE A 172 24.14 0.20 -5.70
CA PHE A 172 22.96 -0.27 -6.42
C PHE A 172 23.14 -0.10 -7.93
N PRO A 173 22.50 -0.97 -8.74
CA PRO A 173 22.48 -0.79 -10.18
C PRO A 173 21.85 0.55 -10.56
N ALA A 174 22.27 1.10 -11.71
CA ALA A 174 21.67 2.31 -12.25
C ALA A 174 20.17 2.14 -12.50
N LYS A 175 19.43 3.24 -12.51
CA LYS A 175 18.00 3.21 -12.84
C LYS A 175 17.84 2.84 -14.32
N HIS A 176 17.18 1.72 -14.57
CA HIS A 176 16.81 1.22 -15.89
C HIS A 176 15.54 0.38 -15.74
N PRO A 177 14.70 0.22 -16.78
CA PRO A 177 13.61 -0.76 -16.79
C PRO A 177 14.18 -2.18 -16.77
N TRP A 178 14.58 -2.64 -15.58
CA TRP A 178 15.11 -3.97 -15.36
C TRP A 178 14.01 -5.02 -15.44
N THR A 179 14.27 -6.11 -16.14
CA THR A 179 13.41 -7.29 -16.14
C THR A 179 13.81 -8.24 -15.01
N GLN A 180 12.93 -9.20 -14.69
CA GLN A 180 13.24 -10.25 -13.71
C GLN A 180 14.47 -11.08 -14.11
N LYS A 181 14.72 -11.25 -15.42
CA LYS A 181 15.90 -11.96 -15.94
C LYS A 181 17.18 -11.18 -15.70
N ASP A 182 17.11 -9.85 -15.82
CA ASP A 182 18.27 -9.01 -15.53
C ASP A 182 18.66 -9.08 -14.05
N ALA A 183 17.72 -9.35 -13.15
CA ALA A 183 17.98 -9.52 -11.72
C ALA A 183 18.51 -10.92 -11.35
N GLU A 184 18.90 -11.78 -12.29
CA GLU A 184 19.52 -13.06 -11.95
C GLU A 184 20.93 -12.84 -11.39
N LEU A 185 21.24 -13.43 -10.23
CA LEU A 185 22.56 -13.34 -9.60
C LEU A 185 23.49 -14.45 -10.11
N ILE A 186 24.66 -14.04 -10.59
CA ILE A 186 25.74 -14.94 -10.99
C ILE A 186 26.93 -14.73 -10.04
N PHE A 187 27.32 -15.80 -9.35
CA PHE A 187 28.44 -15.80 -8.42
C PHE A 187 29.68 -16.36 -9.10
N HIS A 188 30.76 -15.59 -9.07
CA HIS A 188 32.09 -15.99 -9.51
C HIS A 188 33.00 -16.07 -8.29
N TYR A 189 33.92 -17.03 -8.26
CA TYR A 189 34.94 -17.13 -7.23
C TYR A 189 36.32 -17.07 -7.88
N ASP A 190 37.15 -16.15 -7.41
CA ASP A 190 38.53 -16.01 -7.87
C ASP A 190 39.48 -16.69 -6.87
N ASP A 191 40.10 -17.79 -7.31
CA ASP A 191 41.07 -18.56 -6.53
C ASP A 191 42.33 -17.73 -6.19
N GLY A 192 42.68 -16.71 -6.99
CA GLY A 192 43.86 -15.88 -6.77
C GLY A 192 43.69 -14.86 -5.65
N SER A 193 42.55 -14.17 -5.60
CA SER A 193 42.26 -13.16 -4.57
C SER A 193 41.45 -13.69 -3.37
N GLU A 194 40.97 -14.94 -3.47
CA GLU A 194 40.07 -15.64 -2.53
C GLU A 194 38.78 -14.87 -2.27
N ARG A 195 38.15 -14.35 -3.33
CA ARG A 195 36.97 -13.47 -3.25
C ARG A 195 35.84 -13.92 -4.16
N PHE A 196 34.62 -13.65 -3.69
CA PHE A 196 33.42 -13.75 -4.50
C PHE A 196 33.17 -12.43 -5.25
N TYR A 197 32.83 -12.55 -6.53
CA TYR A 197 32.29 -11.47 -7.36
C TYR A 197 30.88 -11.84 -7.75
N VAL A 198 29.92 -10.93 -7.56
CA VAL A 198 28.54 -11.17 -7.94
C VAL A 198 28.18 -10.22 -9.06
N THR A 199 27.63 -10.74 -10.14
CA THR A 199 27.12 -9.96 -11.26
C THR A 199 25.61 -10.14 -11.39
N GLY A 200 24.96 -9.09 -11.86
CA GLY A 200 23.54 -9.02 -12.15
C GLY A 200 23.25 -7.69 -12.85
N PHE A 201 22.05 -7.51 -13.38
CA PHE A 201 21.62 -6.32 -14.11
C PHE A 201 22.56 -5.98 -15.28
N GLN A 202 22.60 -6.88 -16.28
CA GLN A 202 23.48 -6.80 -17.46
C GLN A 202 24.97 -6.71 -17.09
N ASP A 203 25.45 -7.69 -16.32
CA ASP A 203 26.86 -7.81 -15.87
C ASP A 203 27.39 -6.66 -15.00
N SER A 204 26.51 -5.90 -14.35
CA SER A 204 26.92 -4.94 -13.32
C SER A 204 27.45 -5.68 -12.08
N THR A 205 28.65 -5.30 -11.61
CA THR A 205 29.19 -5.87 -10.36
C THR A 205 28.40 -5.37 -9.15
N LEU A 206 27.81 -6.28 -8.40
CA LEU A 206 27.09 -6.01 -7.16
C LEU A 206 28.01 -6.25 -5.96
N SER A 207 27.90 -5.39 -4.94
CA SER A 207 28.63 -5.56 -3.68
C SER A 207 27.77 -5.10 -2.50
N CYS A 208 27.67 -5.97 -1.50
CA CYS A 208 26.99 -5.68 -0.24
C CYS A 208 27.80 -4.77 0.69
N ARG A 209 29.08 -4.52 0.36
CA ARG A 209 29.99 -3.71 1.17
C ARG A 209 30.00 -2.25 0.69
N PRO A 210 29.85 -1.23 1.57
CA PRO A 210 29.91 0.17 1.16
C PRO A 210 31.28 0.52 0.55
N ARG A 211 31.30 1.42 -0.43
CA ARG A 211 32.56 1.87 -1.07
C ARG A 211 33.14 3.04 -0.28
N VAL A 212 34.08 2.73 0.61
CA VAL A 212 34.74 3.75 1.43
C VAL A 212 36.04 4.19 0.74
N LYS A 213 36.18 5.48 0.42
CA LYS A 213 37.48 6.03 0.02
C LYS A 213 38.42 6.10 1.22
N ARG A 214 39.73 6.05 0.99
CA ARG A 214 40.73 6.08 2.07
C ARG A 214 40.57 7.38 2.90
N GLY A 215 40.20 7.26 4.17
CA GLY A 215 40.00 8.38 5.10
C GLY A 215 38.56 8.87 5.26
N GLU A 216 37.61 8.37 4.47
CA GLU A 216 36.18 8.69 4.61
C GLU A 216 35.52 7.68 5.56
N MET A 217 34.52 8.10 6.34
CA MET A 217 33.68 7.14 7.07
C MET A 217 32.61 6.57 6.13
N PRO A 218 32.25 5.27 6.23
CA PRO A 218 31.12 4.75 5.48
C PRO A 218 29.84 5.51 5.83
N PRO A 219 28.93 5.75 4.86
CA PRO A 219 27.63 6.33 5.16
C PRO A 219 26.90 5.44 6.17
N VAL A 220 26.30 6.06 7.19
CA VAL A 220 25.58 5.35 8.26
C VAL A 220 24.18 4.93 7.79
N HIS A 221 23.50 5.83 7.08
CA HIS A 221 22.15 5.61 6.56
C HIS A 221 22.12 5.80 5.04
N ARG A 222 21.31 4.98 4.34
CA ARG A 222 21.04 5.18 2.89
C ARG A 222 20.23 6.45 2.65
N PHE A 223 19.26 6.67 3.51
CA PHE A 223 18.40 7.85 3.51
C PHE A 223 18.72 8.61 4.80
N ALA A 224 19.12 9.86 4.68
CA ALA A 224 19.32 10.70 5.86
C ALA A 224 17.97 10.97 6.53
N SER A 225 17.94 11.02 7.86
CA SER A 225 16.73 11.38 8.60
C SER A 225 16.43 12.85 8.38
N LEU A 226 15.22 13.15 7.91
CA LEU A 226 14.74 14.53 7.74
C LEU A 226 14.31 15.15 9.08
N ALA A 227 14.24 14.35 10.14
CA ALA A 227 14.02 14.81 11.50
C ALA A 227 15.33 15.10 12.24
N HIS A 228 16.49 15.01 11.57
CA HIS A 228 17.79 15.39 12.12
C HIS A 228 18.16 16.82 11.68
N PRO A 229 18.56 17.71 12.62
CA PRO A 229 18.82 19.11 12.29
C PRO A 229 19.97 19.29 11.28
N SER A 230 21.01 18.46 11.35
CA SER A 230 22.14 18.45 10.39
C SER A 230 21.77 18.28 8.91
N GLU A 231 20.54 17.87 8.59
CA GLU A 231 20.10 17.83 7.19
C GLU A 231 19.94 19.24 6.60
N TYR A 232 19.53 20.21 7.44
CA TYR A 232 19.20 21.57 7.02
C TYR A 232 20.33 22.57 7.23
N THR A 233 21.36 22.20 7.99
CA THR A 233 22.45 23.10 8.40
C THR A 233 23.80 22.74 7.78
N ARG A 234 23.81 21.88 6.75
CA ARG A 234 25.06 21.48 6.07
C ARG A 234 25.83 22.72 5.58
N PRO A 235 27.17 22.77 5.75
CA PRO A 235 28.06 21.68 6.17
C PRO A 235 28.21 21.49 7.69
N TYR A 236 27.53 22.30 8.52
CA TYR A 236 27.63 22.20 9.98
C TYR A 236 26.84 21.01 10.50
N PHE A 237 27.49 20.22 11.37
CA PHE A 237 26.89 19.08 12.03
C PHE A 237 26.42 19.49 13.42
N ILE A 238 25.15 19.23 13.73
CA ILE A 238 24.50 19.56 15.01
C ILE A 238 24.35 18.27 15.80
N GLU A 239 24.95 18.21 16.99
CA GLU A 239 24.77 17.13 17.96
C GLU A 239 23.82 17.55 19.09
N SER A 240 23.86 18.82 19.46
CA SER A 240 23.14 19.38 20.61
C SER A 240 22.51 20.73 20.32
N GLU A 241 21.64 21.19 21.20
CA GLU A 241 21.05 22.54 21.12
C GLU A 241 22.11 23.64 21.14
N ASP A 242 23.21 23.44 21.88
CA ASP A 242 24.31 24.41 21.98
C ASP A 242 24.94 24.71 20.60
N ASP A 243 25.05 23.70 19.74
CA ASP A 243 25.54 23.86 18.37
C ASP A 243 24.63 24.77 17.54
N VAL A 244 23.30 24.67 17.75
CA VAL A 244 22.30 25.51 17.06
C VAL A 244 22.43 26.97 17.50
N LEU A 245 22.56 27.20 18.81
CA LEU A 245 22.68 28.55 19.39
C LEU A 245 23.94 29.29 18.92
N HIS A 246 24.99 28.55 18.53
CA HIS A 246 26.23 29.12 18.01
C HIS A 246 26.21 29.36 16.50
N MET A 247 25.13 29.02 15.79
CA MET A 247 24.99 29.30 14.36
C MET A 247 24.53 30.74 14.10
N TRP A 248 25.25 31.45 13.24
CA TRP A 248 24.87 32.81 12.83
C TRP A 248 23.81 32.83 11.72
N GLU A 249 23.86 31.86 10.81
CA GLU A 249 22.96 31.76 9.67
C GLU A 249 22.13 30.49 9.77
N LEU A 250 20.83 30.65 9.97
CA LEU A 250 19.86 29.56 10.07
C LEU A 250 19.04 29.44 8.78
N PRO A 251 18.60 28.23 8.42
CA PRO A 251 17.78 28.02 7.23
C PRO A 251 16.44 28.75 7.34
N ASP A 252 16.01 29.39 6.26
CA ASP A 252 14.71 30.07 6.17
C ASP A 252 13.58 29.16 5.65
N PHE A 253 13.92 27.94 5.24
CA PHE A 253 13.03 26.91 4.69
C PHE A 253 12.19 27.37 3.48
N GLY A 254 12.66 28.40 2.77
CA GLY A 254 12.02 28.94 1.57
C GLY A 254 12.23 28.06 0.33
N GLU A 255 11.33 28.18 -0.65
CA GLU A 255 11.52 27.55 -1.96
C GLU A 255 12.53 28.35 -2.80
N LEU A 256 13.48 27.63 -3.42
CA LEU A 256 14.54 28.23 -4.24
C LEU A 256 14.01 29.03 -5.46
N ASP A 257 12.80 28.70 -5.93
CA ASP A 257 12.21 29.28 -7.16
C ASP A 257 11.26 30.47 -6.90
N VAL A 258 10.96 30.81 -5.64
CA VAL A 258 10.10 31.95 -5.32
C VAL A 258 10.94 33.01 -4.62
N ALA A 259 11.45 33.96 -5.40
CA ALA A 259 12.19 35.10 -4.86
C ALA A 259 11.39 35.77 -3.74
N HIS A 260 11.93 35.75 -2.51
CA HIS A 260 11.43 36.37 -1.26
C HIS A 260 10.42 35.58 -0.40
N ALA A 261 10.18 34.29 -0.65
CA ALA A 261 9.33 33.47 0.24
C ALA A 261 10.14 32.85 1.40
N ARG A 262 10.42 33.63 2.46
CA ARG A 262 10.90 33.06 3.73
C ARG A 262 9.75 32.29 4.38
N ALA A 263 9.90 30.98 4.59
CA ALA A 263 8.86 30.16 5.23
C ALA A 263 8.87 30.34 6.75
N LEU A 264 10.05 30.49 7.35
CA LEU A 264 10.24 30.77 8.78
C LEU A 264 11.18 31.96 9.00
N GLY A 265 10.94 32.71 10.08
CA GLY A 265 11.88 33.71 10.59
C GLY A 265 13.07 33.06 11.30
N GLN A 266 14.13 33.84 11.57
CA GLN A 266 15.35 33.32 12.23
C GLN A 266 15.06 32.75 13.62
N GLN A 267 14.25 33.43 14.43
CA GLN A 267 13.84 32.96 15.76
C GLN A 267 13.06 31.64 15.69
N ASP A 268 12.13 31.52 14.74
CA ASP A 268 11.32 30.32 14.57
C ASP A 268 12.17 29.14 14.04
N SER A 269 13.15 29.43 13.17
CA SER A 269 14.10 28.44 12.66
C SER A 269 15.01 27.90 13.77
N GLU A 270 15.54 28.79 14.62
CA GLU A 270 16.34 28.43 15.80
C GLU A 270 15.53 27.51 16.71
N LEU A 271 14.32 27.92 17.07
CA LEU A 271 13.44 27.17 17.96
C LEU A 271 13.09 25.78 17.40
N LEU A 272 12.77 25.70 16.10
CA LEU A 272 12.46 24.45 15.42
C LEU A 272 13.67 23.50 15.42
N LEU A 273 14.86 24.01 15.08
CA LEU A 273 16.09 23.21 15.07
C LEU A 273 16.46 22.74 16.47
N SER A 274 16.31 23.58 17.49
CA SER A 274 16.51 23.19 18.89
C SER A 274 15.56 22.05 19.29
N TYR A 275 14.29 22.09 18.89
CA TYR A 275 13.35 20.99 19.15
C TYR A 275 13.74 19.67 18.50
N LEU A 276 14.38 19.69 17.32
CA LEU A 276 14.84 18.48 16.63
C LEU A 276 16.01 17.79 17.33
N THR A 277 16.78 18.51 18.17
CA THR A 277 17.90 17.93 18.92
C THR A 277 17.46 16.93 20.00
N VAL A 278 16.17 16.91 20.36
CA VAL A 278 15.61 16.03 21.40
C VAL A 278 14.76 14.91 20.78
N PRO A 279 15.29 13.68 20.58
CA PRO A 279 14.67 12.66 19.71
C PRO A 279 13.26 12.20 20.10
N TYR A 280 12.94 12.18 21.41
CA TYR A 280 11.61 11.76 21.88
C TYR A 280 10.65 12.95 22.02
N LEU A 281 11.07 14.03 22.67
CA LEU A 281 10.22 15.21 22.92
C LEU A 281 9.94 16.03 21.65
N ARG A 282 10.68 15.82 20.55
CA ARG A 282 10.42 16.51 19.28
C ARG A 282 8.99 16.34 18.78
N ILE A 283 8.34 15.19 19.01
CA ILE A 283 6.97 14.94 18.51
C ILE A 283 5.97 15.98 19.05
N PRO A 284 5.76 16.09 20.38
CA PRO A 284 4.82 17.07 20.92
C PRO A 284 5.29 18.52 20.70
N LEU A 285 6.60 18.80 20.74
CA LEU A 285 7.14 20.15 20.59
C LEU A 285 6.93 20.70 19.17
N VAL A 286 7.29 19.92 18.14
CA VAL A 286 7.13 20.32 16.74
C VAL A 286 5.65 20.38 16.35
N ALA A 287 4.82 19.45 16.83
CA ALA A 287 3.38 19.52 16.59
C ALA A 287 2.78 20.81 17.20
N SER A 288 3.17 21.17 18.43
CA SER A 288 2.73 22.40 19.10
C SER A 288 3.23 23.66 18.41
N PHE A 289 4.46 23.64 17.89
CA PHE A 289 5.05 24.74 17.13
C PHE A 289 4.17 25.12 15.93
N PHE A 290 3.86 24.15 15.05
CA PHE A 290 3.05 24.42 13.85
C PHE A 290 1.60 24.76 14.19
N ALA A 291 1.06 24.24 15.29
CA ALA A 291 -0.32 24.52 15.73
C ALA A 291 -0.51 25.92 16.33
N SER A 292 0.57 26.62 16.64
CA SER A 292 0.55 27.90 17.36
C SER A 292 0.83 29.08 16.41
N ASP A 293 0.32 30.26 16.76
CA ASP A 293 0.63 31.55 16.11
C ASP A 293 0.39 31.60 14.59
N ASP A 294 -0.62 30.88 14.10
CA ASP A 294 -0.96 30.79 12.67
C ASP A 294 0.19 30.29 11.77
N ARG A 295 1.19 29.61 12.37
CA ARG A 295 2.30 28.98 11.65
C ARG A 295 1.87 27.84 10.73
N CYS A 296 0.58 27.49 10.68
CA CYS A 296 0.06 26.51 9.73
C CYS A 296 0.37 26.87 8.27
N HIS A 297 0.47 28.18 7.94
CA HIS A 297 0.87 28.66 6.62
C HIS A 297 2.30 28.29 6.22
N SER A 298 3.22 28.12 7.18
CA SER A 298 4.60 27.70 6.89
C SER A 298 4.66 26.29 6.28
N LEU A 299 3.64 25.46 6.52
CA LEU A 299 3.48 24.14 5.90
C LEU A 299 3.17 24.23 4.40
N GLN A 300 3.14 25.40 3.78
CA GLN A 300 3.19 25.52 2.33
C GLN A 300 4.53 24.98 1.79
N SER A 301 5.62 25.10 2.57
CA SER A 301 6.95 24.59 2.18
C SER A 301 6.98 23.06 2.19
N PRO A 302 7.29 22.40 1.06
CA PRO A 302 7.42 20.94 1.00
C PRO A 302 8.52 20.39 1.92
N GLN A 303 9.57 21.18 2.20
CA GLN A 303 10.63 20.79 3.12
C GLN A 303 10.12 20.68 4.56
N LEU A 304 9.32 21.65 5.01
CA LEU A 304 8.70 21.62 6.34
C LEU A 304 7.65 20.51 6.47
N GLN A 305 6.90 20.23 5.39
CA GLN A 305 6.02 19.06 5.34
C GLN A 305 6.80 17.74 5.52
N ALA A 306 7.90 17.58 4.80
CA ALA A 306 8.73 16.37 4.89
C ALA A 306 9.42 16.23 6.25
N LEU A 307 9.87 17.34 6.84
CA LEU A 307 10.40 17.41 8.20
C LEU A 307 9.35 16.95 9.21
N PHE A 308 8.13 17.48 9.12
CA PHE A 308 7.09 17.17 10.09
C PHE A 308 6.57 15.71 9.93
N ASP A 309 6.45 15.21 8.69
CA ASP A 309 6.19 13.79 8.42
C ASP A 309 7.30 12.90 9.03
N ALA A 310 8.57 13.27 8.87
CA ALA A 310 9.69 12.52 9.45
C ALA A 310 9.69 12.53 10.99
N VAL A 311 9.41 13.68 11.60
CA VAL A 311 9.32 13.79 13.07
C VAL A 311 8.27 12.84 13.64
N LEU A 312 7.12 12.72 12.97
CA LEU A 312 5.99 11.91 13.43
C LEU A 312 6.09 10.43 13.05
N PHE A 313 6.60 10.09 11.87
CA PHE A 313 6.50 8.74 11.30
C PHE A 313 7.82 8.00 11.17
N GLU A 314 8.96 8.61 11.50
CA GLU A 314 10.21 7.86 11.68
C GLU A 314 10.18 7.05 12.99
N PRO A 315 10.45 5.73 12.95
CA PRO A 315 10.41 4.89 14.14
C PRO A 315 11.43 5.25 15.22
N GLY A 316 12.57 5.83 14.83
CA GLY A 316 13.68 6.13 15.72
C GLY A 316 14.48 4.90 16.14
N ALA A 317 15.38 5.10 17.11
CA ALA A 317 16.25 4.05 17.64
C ALA A 317 15.45 2.90 18.24
N HIS A 318 15.81 1.66 17.89
CA HIS A 318 15.17 0.44 18.39
C HIS A 318 15.78 0.02 19.72
N LEU A 319 14.96 -0.18 20.75
CA LEU A 319 15.39 -0.72 22.05
C LEU A 319 15.46 -2.25 21.98
N PRO A 320 16.65 -2.88 22.07
CA PRO A 320 16.79 -4.34 22.03
C PRO A 320 16.13 -5.02 23.24
N HIS A 321 15.69 -6.28 23.08
CA HIS A 321 15.02 -7.02 24.15
C HIS A 321 15.88 -7.16 25.41
N ALA A 322 17.16 -7.44 25.24
CA ALA A 322 18.11 -7.62 26.34
C ALA A 322 18.28 -6.33 27.18
N SER A 323 18.05 -5.17 26.57
CA SER A 323 18.20 -3.87 27.21
C SER A 323 16.90 -3.28 27.73
N ALA A 324 15.76 -3.95 27.54
CA ALA A 324 14.45 -3.43 27.90
C ALA A 324 14.24 -3.25 29.42
N ALA A 325 15.03 -3.94 30.25
CA ALA A 325 14.99 -3.84 31.70
C ALA A 325 16.06 -2.89 32.28
N MET A 326 16.89 -2.30 31.42
CA MET A 326 17.96 -1.39 31.83
C MET A 326 17.48 0.06 31.70
N GLU A 327 17.78 0.87 32.70
CA GLU A 327 17.46 2.29 32.72
C GLU A 327 18.74 3.12 32.56
N PRO A 328 18.70 4.25 31.86
CA PRO A 328 19.82 5.20 31.83
C PRO A 328 20.19 5.66 33.24
N VAL A 329 21.48 5.67 33.56
CA VAL A 329 21.99 6.04 34.89
C VAL A 329 22.44 7.51 34.93
N ASP A 330 22.86 8.05 33.80
CA ASP A 330 23.44 9.38 33.61
C ASP A 330 22.70 10.23 32.58
N VAL A 331 22.81 11.56 32.71
CA VAL A 331 22.24 12.56 31.79
C VAL A 331 23.32 13.60 31.45
N PRO A 332 23.75 13.73 30.17
CA PRO A 332 23.44 12.86 29.04
C PRO A 332 23.89 11.41 29.28
N THR A 333 23.16 10.44 28.73
CA THR A 333 23.44 9.01 28.97
C THR A 333 24.66 8.54 28.19
N SER A 334 25.50 7.74 28.84
CA SER A 334 26.61 7.02 28.19
C SER A 334 26.10 5.89 27.27
N ALA A 335 24.84 5.49 27.39
CA ALA A 335 24.21 4.41 26.63
C ALA A 335 22.97 4.92 25.86
N PRO A 336 23.15 5.58 24.71
CA PRO A 336 22.05 6.17 23.93
C PRO A 336 21.05 5.15 23.40
N GLU A 337 21.45 3.88 23.26
CA GLU A 337 20.56 2.77 22.85
C GLU A 337 19.38 2.58 23.82
N LEU A 338 19.53 2.95 25.10
CA LEU A 338 18.49 2.86 26.11
C LEU A 338 17.38 3.89 25.94
N LEU A 339 17.64 4.98 25.18
CA LEU A 339 16.63 6.00 24.85
C LEU A 339 15.75 5.59 23.67
N GLY A 340 16.02 4.43 23.06
CA GLY A 340 15.21 3.88 21.98
C GLY A 340 13.84 3.41 22.45
N THR A 341 12.97 3.11 21.48
CA THR A 341 11.66 2.49 21.75
C THR A 341 11.57 1.10 21.16
N ALA A 342 10.72 0.24 21.71
CA ALA A 342 10.57 -1.13 21.21
C ALA A 342 9.91 -1.21 19.82
N HIS A 343 9.05 -0.25 19.49
CA HIS A 343 8.27 -0.26 18.24
C HIS A 343 8.50 1.00 17.42
N HIS A 344 8.02 2.14 17.94
CA HIS A 344 7.98 3.43 17.26
C HIS A 344 7.76 4.56 18.29
N LEU A 345 8.40 5.71 18.09
CA LEU A 345 8.26 6.90 18.95
C LEU A 345 6.81 7.35 19.11
N LEU A 346 6.09 7.59 18.00
CA LEU A 346 4.66 7.92 17.98
C LEU A 346 3.76 6.90 18.70
N LEU A 347 3.98 5.58 18.54
CA LEU A 347 3.18 4.58 19.27
C LEU A 347 3.41 4.68 20.78
N ASN A 348 4.65 4.94 21.19
CA ASN A 348 4.97 5.17 22.60
C ASN A 348 4.30 6.45 23.12
N GLU A 349 4.37 7.54 22.36
CA GLU A 349 3.71 8.81 22.73
C GLU A 349 2.21 8.65 22.88
N LEU A 350 1.56 7.96 21.93
CA LEU A 350 0.13 7.67 21.99
C LEU A 350 -0.28 6.82 23.20
N CYS A 351 0.58 5.90 23.63
CA CYS A 351 0.32 5.03 24.78
C CYS A 351 0.59 5.70 26.13
N ARG A 352 1.42 6.74 26.17
CA ARG A 352 1.92 7.36 27.42
C ARG A 352 1.37 8.77 27.66
N SER A 353 1.56 9.69 26.72
CA SER A 353 1.29 11.13 26.90
C SER A 353 0.73 11.80 25.64
N PRO A 354 -0.44 11.38 25.13
CA PRO A 354 -0.91 11.84 23.82
C PRO A 354 -1.45 13.29 23.79
N ASP A 355 -1.71 13.93 24.95
CA ASP A 355 -2.56 15.12 25.02
C ASP A 355 -2.02 16.30 24.19
N THR A 356 -0.73 16.61 24.31
CA THR A 356 -0.12 17.73 23.59
C THR A 356 -0.16 17.51 22.08
N LEU A 357 0.19 16.31 21.63
CA LEU A 357 0.15 15.95 20.22
C LEU A 357 -1.28 16.03 19.65
N LEU A 358 -2.24 15.40 20.32
CA LEU A 358 -3.64 15.34 19.84
C LEU A 358 -4.28 16.72 19.79
N ASN A 359 -4.08 17.54 20.81
CA ASN A 359 -4.62 18.90 20.84
C ASN A 359 -4.02 19.77 19.74
N SER A 360 -2.71 19.66 19.50
CA SER A 360 -2.02 20.40 18.43
C SER A 360 -2.51 19.98 17.05
N VAL A 361 -2.65 18.69 16.78
CA VAL A 361 -3.12 18.19 15.47
C VAL A 361 -4.59 18.52 15.24
N LEU A 362 -5.44 18.44 16.28
CA LEU A 362 -6.84 18.88 16.17
C LEU A 362 -6.95 20.39 15.88
N ARG A 363 -6.09 21.22 16.47
CA ARG A 363 -6.01 22.66 16.17
C ARG A 363 -5.56 22.91 14.74
N LEU A 364 -4.51 22.23 14.29
CA LEU A 364 -4.03 22.30 12.90
C LEU A 364 -5.12 21.92 11.89
N LEU A 365 -5.88 20.86 12.17
CA LEU A 365 -6.95 20.42 11.28
C LEU A 365 -8.05 21.47 11.15
N ARG A 366 -8.44 22.12 12.26
CA ARG A 366 -9.44 23.20 12.23
C ARG A 366 -8.92 24.43 11.50
N GLN A 367 -7.70 24.87 11.82
CA GLN A 367 -7.05 25.98 11.11
C GLN A 367 -7.00 25.72 9.61
N ALA A 368 -6.63 24.50 9.18
CA ALA A 368 -6.62 24.14 7.78
C ALA A 368 -8.03 24.24 7.14
N CYS A 369 -9.09 23.78 7.81
CA CYS A 369 -10.45 23.96 7.32
C CYS A 369 -10.84 25.45 7.18
N ASP A 370 -10.39 26.30 8.09
CA ASP A 370 -10.65 27.74 8.07
C ASP A 370 -9.91 28.47 6.92
N LEU A 371 -8.84 27.87 6.37
CA LEU A 371 -8.08 28.41 5.23
C LEU A 371 -8.73 28.16 3.85
N ASP A 372 -9.92 27.57 3.80
CA ASP A 372 -10.60 27.29 2.54
C ASP A 372 -10.99 28.59 1.82
N THR A 373 -10.57 28.69 0.56
CA THR A 373 -10.90 29.79 -0.35
C THR A 373 -11.93 29.37 -1.41
N GLY A 374 -12.44 28.14 -1.32
CA GLY A 374 -13.41 27.57 -2.27
C GLY A 374 -12.80 27.17 -3.62
N THR A 375 -11.48 27.06 -3.71
CA THR A 375 -10.78 26.69 -4.95
C THR A 375 -9.51 25.90 -4.69
N LEU A 376 -9.27 24.84 -5.48
CA LEU A 376 -8.05 24.05 -5.39
C LEU A 376 -6.82 24.79 -5.94
N LYS A 377 -7.02 25.78 -6.83
CA LYS A 377 -5.92 26.54 -7.45
C LYS A 377 -5.30 27.58 -6.51
N SER A 378 -5.75 27.68 -5.26
CA SER A 378 -5.17 28.55 -4.24
C SER A 378 -3.89 27.94 -3.65
N SER A 379 -2.96 28.79 -3.22
CA SER A 379 -1.75 28.38 -2.48
C SER A 379 -2.07 27.68 -1.16
N THR A 380 -3.22 27.98 -0.54
CA THR A 380 -3.65 27.35 0.73
C THR A 380 -4.08 25.89 0.57
N SER A 381 -4.41 25.46 -0.65
CA SER A 381 -4.85 24.08 -0.92
C SER A 381 -3.80 23.03 -0.57
N THR A 382 -2.51 23.35 -0.74
CA THR A 382 -1.39 22.45 -0.43
C THR A 382 -1.32 22.15 1.06
N VAL A 383 -1.50 23.18 1.89
CA VAL A 383 -1.55 23.08 3.36
C VAL A 383 -2.73 22.22 3.79
N ILE A 384 -3.92 22.48 3.23
CA ILE A 384 -5.15 21.77 3.57
C ILE A 384 -5.03 20.26 3.27
N LEU A 385 -4.59 19.92 2.06
CA LEU A 385 -4.40 18.51 1.67
C LEU A 385 -3.31 17.83 2.49
N TYR A 386 -2.20 18.52 2.77
CA TYR A 386 -1.15 18.02 3.65
C TYR A 386 -1.68 17.71 5.06
N VAL A 387 -2.38 18.65 5.69
CA VAL A 387 -2.94 18.48 7.04
C VAL A 387 -3.99 17.38 7.06
N ALA A 388 -4.83 17.28 6.02
CA ALA A 388 -5.79 16.18 5.88
C ALA A 388 -5.08 14.82 5.86
N ARG A 389 -4.01 14.68 5.06
CA ARG A 389 -3.19 13.46 4.97
C ARG A 389 -2.52 13.13 6.31
N LEU A 390 -1.89 14.12 6.94
CA LEU A 390 -1.26 13.99 8.26
C LEU A 390 -2.24 13.46 9.30
N CYS A 391 -3.44 14.06 9.37
CA CYS A 391 -4.48 13.67 10.30
C CYS A 391 -5.00 12.26 10.04
N CYS A 392 -5.16 11.85 8.77
CA CYS A 392 -5.55 10.48 8.44
C CYS A 392 -4.48 9.46 8.87
N ARG A 393 -3.19 9.77 8.66
CA ARG A 393 -2.09 8.92 9.11
C ARG A 393 -2.06 8.82 10.64
N LEU A 394 -2.23 9.92 11.37
CA LEU A 394 -2.30 9.88 12.83
C LEU A 394 -3.54 9.09 13.32
N GLU A 395 -4.70 9.29 12.71
CA GLU A 395 -5.92 8.56 13.03
C GLU A 395 -5.76 7.05 12.80
N ASN A 396 -4.92 6.64 11.84
CA ASN A 396 -4.53 5.25 11.64
C ASN A 396 -3.78 4.66 12.84
N TYR A 397 -2.80 5.39 13.38
CA TYR A 397 -2.08 4.97 14.59
C TYR A 397 -3.01 4.90 15.81
N ILE A 398 -3.91 5.87 15.98
CA ILE A 398 -4.88 5.87 17.08
C ILE A 398 -5.82 4.67 16.97
N SER A 399 -6.36 4.42 15.76
CA SER A 399 -7.24 3.28 15.48
C SER A 399 -6.57 1.95 15.78
N PHE A 400 -5.30 1.81 15.41
CA PHE A 400 -4.51 0.62 15.71
C PHE A 400 -4.32 0.41 17.22
N VAL A 401 -3.93 1.44 17.96
CA VAL A 401 -3.72 1.34 19.42
C VAL A 401 -5.01 0.96 20.13
N LEU A 402 -6.15 1.56 19.74
CA LEU A 402 -7.46 1.22 20.31
C LEU A 402 -7.88 -0.22 19.97
N ALA A 403 -7.77 -0.63 18.70
CA ALA A 403 -8.11 -1.98 18.27
C ALA A 403 -7.23 -3.06 18.93
N TYR A 404 -5.95 -2.75 19.15
CA TYR A 404 -5.02 -3.62 19.87
C TYR A 404 -5.37 -3.73 21.35
N GLU A 405 -5.71 -2.62 22.00
CA GLU A 405 -6.04 -2.62 23.42
C GLU A 405 -7.35 -3.38 23.70
N GLU A 406 -8.32 -3.27 22.79
CA GLU A 406 -9.62 -3.95 22.81
C GLU A 406 -9.56 -5.41 22.32
N GLY A 407 -8.49 -5.80 21.61
CA GLY A 407 -8.36 -7.13 21.00
C GLY A 407 -9.31 -7.36 19.81
N THR A 408 -9.73 -6.28 19.13
CA THR A 408 -10.68 -6.30 18.00
C THR A 408 -9.98 -6.23 16.63
N HIS A 409 -8.65 -6.23 16.60
CA HIS A 409 -7.88 -6.11 15.38
C HIS A 409 -7.98 -7.38 14.50
N ASP A 410 -8.25 -7.21 13.20
CA ASP A 410 -8.53 -8.31 12.25
C ASP A 410 -7.44 -9.40 12.20
N CYS A 411 -6.17 -9.01 12.29
CA CYS A 411 -5.02 -9.91 12.11
C CYS A 411 -4.21 -10.22 13.38
N ILE A 412 -4.49 -9.57 14.51
CA ILE A 412 -3.64 -9.67 15.72
C ILE A 412 -4.45 -10.35 16.81
N CYS A 413 -4.01 -11.55 17.20
CA CYS A 413 -4.62 -12.31 18.28
C CYS A 413 -3.87 -12.08 19.60
N GLY A 414 -4.60 -11.73 20.66
CA GLY A 414 -4.02 -11.46 21.98
C GLY A 414 -3.18 -10.18 22.03
N LYS A 415 -2.22 -10.13 22.96
CA LYS A 415 -1.32 -8.99 23.15
C LYS A 415 0.16 -9.40 23.02
N PRO A 416 0.63 -9.79 21.82
CA PRO A 416 1.99 -10.34 21.62
C PRO A 416 3.11 -9.30 21.71
N PHE A 417 2.79 -8.01 21.56
CA PHE A 417 3.81 -6.96 21.44
C PHE A 417 4.23 -6.40 22.81
N ARG A 418 5.53 -6.32 23.06
CA ARG A 418 6.08 -5.82 24.33
C ARG A 418 5.98 -4.30 24.42
N GLY A 419 5.69 -3.76 25.60
CA GLY A 419 5.68 -2.31 25.82
C GLY A 419 4.55 -1.53 25.14
N LEU A 420 3.81 -2.13 24.20
CA LEU A 420 2.60 -1.58 23.60
C LEU A 420 1.41 -1.78 24.54
N ARG A 421 1.32 -0.98 25.61
CA ARG A 421 0.18 -0.94 26.52
C ARG A 421 -0.16 0.49 26.87
N CYS A 422 -1.44 0.84 26.76
CA CYS A 422 -1.92 2.15 27.15
C CYS A 422 -1.81 2.34 28.67
N ALA A 423 -1.32 3.50 29.10
CA ALA A 423 -1.39 3.88 30.51
C ALA A 423 -2.85 4.07 30.96
N PRO A 424 -3.16 3.99 32.27
CA PRO A 424 -4.52 4.15 32.77
C PRO A 424 -5.16 5.46 32.29
N GLY A 425 -6.39 5.38 31.76
CA GLY A 425 -7.13 6.53 31.23
C GLY A 425 -6.67 7.07 29.87
N VAL A 426 -5.53 6.62 29.32
CA VAL A 426 -5.05 7.06 27.99
C VAL A 426 -6.00 6.58 26.88
N ALA A 427 -6.44 5.32 26.91
CA ALA A 427 -7.34 4.78 25.90
C ALA A 427 -8.67 5.57 25.80
N ALA A 428 -9.21 6.06 26.92
CA ALA A 428 -10.42 6.89 26.90
C ALA A 428 -10.17 8.24 26.20
N ARG A 429 -9.02 8.87 26.46
CA ARG A 429 -8.61 10.12 25.81
C ARG A 429 -8.37 9.94 24.32
N LEU A 430 -7.76 8.83 23.92
CA LEU A 430 -7.58 8.46 22.51
C LEU A 430 -8.92 8.31 21.78
N ARG A 431 -9.94 7.70 22.40
CA ARG A 431 -11.29 7.58 21.81
C ARG A 431 -11.94 8.94 21.58
N VAL A 432 -11.92 9.82 22.58
CA VAL A 432 -12.49 11.18 22.45
C VAL A 432 -11.79 11.95 21.30
N ALA A 433 -10.46 11.88 21.23
CA ALA A 433 -9.73 12.53 20.15
C ALA A 433 -10.01 11.90 18.78
N GLN A 434 -10.13 10.57 18.69
CA GLN A 434 -10.50 9.87 17.47
C GLN A 434 -11.88 10.29 16.98
N GLU A 435 -12.87 10.40 17.86
CA GLU A 435 -14.22 10.87 17.52
C GLU A 435 -14.19 12.29 16.96
N HIS A 436 -13.44 13.20 17.60
CA HIS A 436 -13.26 14.57 17.09
C HIS A 436 -12.55 14.61 15.74
N LEU A 437 -11.46 13.84 15.55
CA LEU A 437 -10.76 13.75 14.27
C LEU A 437 -11.70 13.23 13.18
N ARG A 438 -12.43 12.15 13.45
CA ARG A 438 -13.40 11.56 12.52
C ARG A 438 -14.53 12.51 12.19
N HIS A 439 -15.03 13.28 13.15
CA HIS A 439 -16.08 14.27 12.91
C HIS A 439 -15.64 15.33 11.89
N VAL A 440 -14.42 15.87 12.05
CA VAL A 440 -13.89 16.90 11.15
C VAL A 440 -13.48 16.29 9.80
N LEU A 441 -12.78 15.15 9.79
CA LEU A 441 -12.34 14.47 8.58
C LEU A 441 -13.50 13.99 7.69
N TRP A 442 -14.48 13.30 8.29
CA TRP A 442 -15.64 12.77 7.56
C TRP A 442 -16.72 13.82 7.30
N GLY A 443 -16.69 14.93 8.03
CA GLY A 443 -17.67 16.01 7.93
C GLY A 443 -17.15 17.18 7.10
N GLU A 444 -16.42 18.10 7.73
CA GLU A 444 -15.95 19.35 7.13
C GLU A 444 -14.95 19.11 6.00
N MET A 445 -13.90 18.34 6.24
CA MET A 445 -12.84 18.10 5.26
C MET A 445 -13.37 17.36 4.02
N THR A 446 -14.20 16.33 4.21
CA THR A 446 -14.81 15.61 3.08
C THR A 446 -15.72 16.52 2.24
N ARG A 447 -16.51 17.40 2.88
CA ARG A 447 -17.35 18.38 2.16
C ARG A 447 -16.51 19.37 1.36
N LEU A 448 -15.43 19.87 1.94
CA LEU A 448 -14.48 20.78 1.29
C LEU A 448 -13.83 20.13 0.07
N ILE A 449 -13.25 18.93 0.21
CA ILE A 449 -12.62 18.19 -0.90
C ILE A 449 -13.63 17.90 -2.01
N GLN A 450 -14.86 17.50 -1.65
CA GLN A 450 -15.94 17.31 -2.63
C GLN A 450 -16.32 18.62 -3.31
N ALA A 451 -16.41 19.75 -2.61
CA ALA A 451 -16.74 21.04 -3.22
C ALA A 451 -15.72 21.45 -4.29
N TRP A 452 -14.41 21.28 -3.99
CA TRP A 452 -13.35 21.50 -4.95
C TRP A 452 -13.45 20.56 -6.15
N TYR A 453 -13.78 19.29 -5.92
CA TYR A 453 -14.01 18.32 -6.99
C TYR A 453 -15.11 18.77 -7.95
N HIS A 454 -16.29 19.15 -7.44
CA HIS A 454 -17.41 19.58 -8.28
C HIS A 454 -17.07 20.83 -9.10
N LYS A 455 -16.24 21.72 -8.54
CA LYS A 455 -15.75 22.90 -9.27
C LYS A 455 -14.85 22.50 -10.44
N LEU A 456 -13.93 21.55 -10.23
CA LEU A 456 -13.09 21.03 -11.31
C LEU A 456 -13.91 20.34 -12.40
N VAL A 457 -14.94 19.57 -12.03
CA VAL A 457 -15.85 18.93 -13.02
C VAL A 457 -16.51 20.01 -13.87
N LYS A 458 -17.05 21.05 -13.24
CA LYS A 458 -17.68 22.16 -13.97
C LYS A 458 -16.70 22.89 -14.89
N GLU A 459 -15.45 23.06 -14.47
CA GLU A 459 -14.40 23.66 -15.30
C GLU A 459 -14.07 22.78 -16.51
N CYS A 460 -14.00 21.45 -16.33
CA CYS A 460 -13.82 20.49 -17.41
C CYS A 460 -14.99 20.50 -18.40
N ASP A 461 -16.23 20.55 -17.92
CA ASP A 461 -17.42 20.61 -18.78
C ASP A 461 -17.47 21.90 -19.62
N SER A 462 -16.86 22.98 -19.11
CA SER A 462 -16.87 24.31 -19.74
C SER A 462 -15.69 24.58 -20.67
N SER A 463 -14.67 23.73 -20.69
CA SER A 463 -13.40 23.98 -21.38
C SER A 463 -13.14 22.94 -22.47
N GLU A 464 -12.80 23.39 -23.68
CA GLU A 464 -12.39 22.53 -24.80
C GLU A 464 -10.86 22.37 -24.89
N ASP A 465 -10.10 22.93 -23.94
CA ASP A 465 -8.64 22.88 -23.95
C ASP A 465 -8.12 21.59 -23.29
N ASP A 466 -7.50 20.72 -24.10
CA ASP A 466 -6.92 19.45 -23.67
C ASP A 466 -5.93 19.61 -22.51
N GLN A 467 -5.17 20.71 -22.41
CA GLN A 467 -4.22 20.93 -21.31
C GLN A 467 -4.92 21.20 -19.98
N VAL A 468 -6.03 21.94 -20.04
CA VAL A 468 -6.87 22.23 -18.87
C VAL A 468 -7.55 20.94 -18.40
N LEU A 469 -8.04 20.12 -19.35
CA LEU A 469 -8.64 18.82 -19.06
C LEU A 469 -7.64 17.86 -18.40
N ASP A 470 -6.42 17.74 -18.92
CA ASP A 470 -5.38 16.89 -18.35
C ASP A 470 -4.99 17.35 -16.93
N THR A 471 -4.74 18.65 -16.75
CA THR A 471 -4.35 19.22 -15.44
C THR A 471 -5.45 19.02 -14.40
N ASN A 472 -6.71 19.32 -14.76
CA ASN A 472 -7.84 19.14 -13.86
C ASN A 472 -8.09 17.66 -13.54
N THR A 473 -7.91 16.75 -14.51
CA THR A 473 -8.03 15.30 -14.29
C THR A 473 -6.97 14.82 -13.30
N LYS A 474 -5.73 15.29 -13.41
CA LYS A 474 -4.66 15.00 -12.44
C LYS A 474 -5.01 15.49 -11.03
N HIS A 475 -5.59 16.69 -10.92
CA HIS A 475 -6.09 17.21 -9.64
C HIS A 475 -7.23 16.36 -9.07
N MET A 476 -8.19 15.95 -9.90
CA MET A 476 -9.28 15.06 -9.49
C MET A 476 -8.78 13.71 -8.98
N CYS A 477 -7.79 13.10 -9.64
CA CYS A 477 -7.14 11.88 -9.16
C CYS A 477 -6.55 12.09 -7.75
N SER A 478 -5.88 13.23 -7.52
CA SER A 478 -5.36 13.56 -6.20
C SER A 478 -6.47 13.68 -5.14
N LEU A 479 -7.58 14.37 -5.46
CA LEU A 479 -8.71 14.51 -4.53
C LEU A 479 -9.37 13.15 -4.21
N HIS A 480 -9.53 12.28 -5.21
CA HIS A 480 -10.04 10.92 -4.98
C HIS A 480 -9.13 10.10 -4.06
N ALA A 481 -7.81 10.22 -4.20
CA ALA A 481 -6.88 9.57 -3.29
C ALA A 481 -7.08 10.07 -1.84
N HIS A 482 -7.30 11.37 -1.63
CA HIS A 482 -7.55 11.93 -0.29
C HIS A 482 -8.88 11.46 0.29
N LEU A 483 -9.95 11.43 -0.51
CA LEU A 483 -11.24 10.89 -0.10
C LEU A 483 -11.17 9.40 0.26
N LEU A 484 -10.32 8.63 -0.43
CA LEU A 484 -10.10 7.23 -0.09
C LEU A 484 -9.37 7.11 1.26
N LEU A 485 -8.33 7.93 1.46
CA LEU A 485 -7.52 7.91 2.68
C LEU A 485 -8.33 8.31 3.92
N THR A 486 -9.23 9.29 3.83
CA THR A 486 -10.11 9.67 4.97
C THR A 486 -11.03 8.53 5.41
N LEU A 487 -11.33 7.59 4.51
CA LEU A 487 -12.21 6.45 4.79
C LEU A 487 -11.46 5.18 5.21
N ARG A 488 -10.12 5.12 5.14
CA ARG A 488 -9.31 3.91 5.41
C ARG A 488 -9.74 3.15 6.68
N ASN A 489 -9.96 3.86 7.79
CA ASN A 489 -10.28 3.29 9.10
C ASN A 489 -11.77 3.19 9.42
N VAL A 490 -12.65 3.31 8.41
CA VAL A 490 -14.09 3.16 8.64
C VAL A 490 -14.40 1.75 9.17
N PRO A 491 -15.12 1.63 10.30
CA PRO A 491 -15.60 0.34 10.77
C PRO A 491 -16.78 -0.13 9.94
N THR A 492 -16.99 -1.44 9.83
CA THR A 492 -18.09 -2.04 9.05
C THR A 492 -19.47 -1.55 9.51
N THR A 493 -19.61 -1.19 10.80
CA THR A 493 -20.84 -0.62 11.37
C THR A 493 -21.16 0.79 10.90
N ALA A 494 -20.15 1.57 10.51
CA ALA A 494 -20.30 2.95 10.07
C ALA A 494 -20.23 3.11 8.55
N LEU A 495 -20.24 2.01 7.78
CA LEU A 495 -20.37 2.05 6.34
C LEU A 495 -21.80 2.44 5.94
N THR A 496 -21.91 3.58 5.26
CA THR A 496 -23.15 4.10 4.69
C THR A 496 -23.07 4.07 3.16
N GLU A 497 -24.21 4.14 2.49
CA GLU A 497 -24.29 4.21 1.02
C GLU A 497 -23.33 5.28 0.45
N GLY A 498 -23.40 6.51 0.94
CA GLY A 498 -22.54 7.60 0.44
C GLY A 498 -21.03 7.36 0.62
N ARG A 499 -20.62 6.68 1.69
CA ARG A 499 -19.21 6.32 1.93
C ARG A 499 -18.76 5.22 0.97
N VAL A 500 -19.60 4.20 0.77
CA VAL A 500 -19.34 3.12 -0.18
C VAL A 500 -19.26 3.67 -1.61
N THR A 501 -20.20 4.53 -2.01
CA THR A 501 -20.14 5.25 -3.29
C THR A 501 -18.80 5.95 -3.46
N THR A 502 -18.39 6.75 -2.46
CA THR A 502 -17.12 7.49 -2.50
C THR A 502 -15.93 6.55 -2.73
N VAL A 503 -15.84 5.44 -1.99
CA VAL A 503 -14.74 4.46 -2.12
C VAL A 503 -14.73 3.83 -3.51
N VAL A 504 -15.86 3.27 -3.97
CA VAL A 504 -15.90 2.55 -5.25
C VAL A 504 -15.64 3.53 -6.41
N THR A 505 -16.22 4.73 -6.38
CA THR A 505 -15.95 5.74 -7.42
C THR A 505 -14.50 6.21 -7.42
N ALA A 506 -13.88 6.38 -6.25
CA ALA A 506 -12.49 6.82 -6.16
C ALA A 506 -11.54 5.77 -6.75
N VAL A 507 -11.75 4.49 -6.43
CA VAL A 507 -10.89 3.42 -6.95
C VAL A 507 -11.07 3.24 -8.45
N VAL A 508 -12.31 3.24 -8.96
CA VAL A 508 -12.57 3.13 -10.40
C VAL A 508 -11.98 4.31 -11.16
N PHE A 509 -12.13 5.54 -10.66
CA PHE A 509 -11.54 6.72 -11.29
C PHE A 509 -10.02 6.67 -11.31
N LEU A 510 -9.38 6.29 -10.20
CA LEU A 510 -7.93 6.11 -10.14
C LEU A 510 -7.46 4.99 -11.08
N SER A 511 -8.17 3.86 -11.15
CA SER A 511 -7.79 2.76 -12.04
C SER A 511 -7.84 3.10 -13.53
N THR A 512 -8.70 4.06 -13.91
CA THR A 512 -8.93 4.42 -15.32
C THR A 512 -8.15 5.66 -15.78
N ARG A 513 -7.92 6.62 -14.87
CA ARG A 513 -7.34 7.94 -15.22
C ARG A 513 -6.02 8.26 -14.51
N HIS A 514 -5.54 7.41 -13.60
CA HIS A 514 -4.25 7.62 -12.93
C HIS A 514 -3.13 6.81 -13.61
N GLU A 515 -2.02 7.48 -13.90
CA GLU A 515 -0.79 6.84 -14.37
C GLU A 515 0.03 6.34 -13.17
N TRP A 516 0.05 5.02 -12.97
CA TRP A 516 0.75 4.37 -11.87
C TRP A 516 2.26 4.25 -12.11
N ASN A 517 3.04 4.24 -11.03
CA ASN A 517 4.50 4.16 -10.99
C ASN A 517 5.24 5.37 -11.57
N MET A 518 4.53 6.45 -11.90
CA MET A 518 5.15 7.67 -12.44
C MET A 518 6.04 8.36 -11.42
N ALA A 519 5.72 8.31 -10.12
CA ALA A 519 6.57 8.88 -9.06
C ALA A 519 7.99 8.24 -8.99
N LEU A 520 8.13 6.98 -9.42
CA LEU A 520 9.42 6.28 -9.49
C LEU A 520 10.23 6.66 -10.75
N LEU A 521 9.54 7.12 -11.80
CA LEU A 521 10.08 7.41 -13.13
C LEU A 521 10.31 8.93 -13.37
N ASP A 522 9.54 9.80 -12.72
CA ASP A 522 9.47 11.26 -12.99
C ASP A 522 10.46 12.13 -12.22
N ARG A 523 11.51 11.56 -11.62
CA ARG A 523 12.62 12.36 -11.09
C ARG A 523 13.56 12.77 -12.23
N LYS A 524 13.18 13.78 -13.01
CA LYS A 524 14.15 14.56 -13.79
C LYS A 524 14.89 15.49 -12.83
N ASP A 525 16.22 15.43 -12.85
CA ASP A 525 17.12 16.35 -12.13
C ASP A 525 16.96 16.40 -10.59
N GLY A 526 16.41 15.35 -9.98
CA GLY A 526 16.26 15.25 -8.52
C GLY A 526 15.06 16.00 -7.94
N VAL A 527 14.33 16.77 -8.76
CA VAL A 527 13.09 17.44 -8.39
C VAL A 527 11.92 16.54 -8.76
N SER A 528 11.01 16.29 -7.83
CA SER A 528 9.75 15.59 -8.14
C SER A 528 8.95 16.47 -9.10
N SER A 529 8.73 16.02 -10.35
CA SER A 529 7.91 16.75 -11.34
C SER A 529 6.47 17.02 -10.86
N TYR A 530 6.03 16.36 -9.78
CA TYR A 530 4.71 16.51 -9.19
C TYR A 530 4.83 16.83 -7.68
N GLY A 531 4.16 17.90 -7.25
CA GLY A 531 4.29 18.49 -5.91
C GLY A 531 3.98 17.55 -4.73
N GLY A 532 4.43 17.94 -3.53
CA GLY A 532 4.32 17.17 -2.27
C GLY A 532 2.90 16.90 -1.75
N TRP A 533 1.86 17.43 -2.41
CA TRP A 533 0.44 17.21 -2.13
C TRP A 533 -0.16 15.90 -2.67
N ARG A 534 0.57 15.06 -3.41
CA ARG A 534 0.04 13.73 -3.82
C ARG A 534 0.12 12.72 -2.66
N ILE A 535 -0.83 11.79 -2.61
CA ILE A 535 -0.72 10.63 -1.72
C ILE A 535 0.18 9.58 -2.39
N PRO A 536 1.15 9.00 -1.67
CA PRO A 536 1.95 7.91 -2.19
C PRO A 536 1.08 6.74 -2.67
N GLU A 537 1.39 6.19 -3.85
CA GLU A 537 0.63 5.08 -4.44
C GLU A 537 0.54 3.87 -3.49
N THR A 538 1.59 3.62 -2.71
CA THR A 538 1.61 2.57 -1.68
C THR A 538 0.52 2.73 -0.63
N GLU A 539 0.21 3.97 -0.20
CA GLU A 539 -0.88 4.26 0.74
C GLU A 539 -2.25 4.08 0.07
N VAL A 540 -2.38 4.43 -1.21
CA VAL A 540 -3.62 4.21 -1.98
C VAL A 540 -3.92 2.72 -2.06
N TYR A 541 -2.94 1.89 -2.48
CA TYR A 541 -3.10 0.44 -2.55
C TYR A 541 -3.43 -0.18 -1.19
N GLU A 542 -2.76 0.28 -0.13
CA GLU A 542 -3.03 -0.17 1.23
C GLU A 542 -4.47 0.13 1.65
N ALA A 543 -4.94 1.36 1.44
CA ALA A 543 -6.30 1.77 1.78
C ALA A 543 -7.34 0.93 1.02
N VAL A 544 -7.11 0.65 -0.27
CA VAL A 544 -7.97 -0.26 -1.05
C VAL A 544 -7.99 -1.67 -0.44
N HIS A 545 -6.83 -2.21 -0.07
CA HIS A 545 -6.75 -3.55 0.52
C HIS A 545 -7.50 -3.69 1.86
N VAL A 546 -7.45 -2.64 2.69
CA VAL A 546 -8.18 -2.61 3.97
C VAL A 546 -9.69 -2.46 3.75
N LEU A 547 -10.09 -1.63 2.79
CA LEU A 547 -11.51 -1.31 2.56
C LEU A 547 -12.25 -2.37 1.76
N ARG A 548 -11.60 -3.06 0.82
CA ARG A 548 -12.27 -3.96 -0.14
C ARG A 548 -13.15 -4.98 0.54
N ARG A 549 -12.67 -5.64 1.61
CA ARG A 549 -13.40 -6.69 2.31
C ARG A 549 -14.64 -6.12 3.00
N LYS A 550 -14.52 -4.94 3.60
CA LYS A 550 -15.62 -4.26 4.30
C LYS A 550 -16.69 -3.81 3.31
N VAL A 551 -16.29 -3.25 2.16
CA VAL A 551 -17.20 -2.84 1.09
C VAL A 551 -17.94 -4.05 0.50
N VAL A 552 -17.22 -5.13 0.18
CA VAL A 552 -17.83 -6.37 -0.33
C VAL A 552 -18.81 -6.96 0.67
N THR A 553 -18.46 -6.99 1.96
CA THR A 553 -19.35 -7.48 3.02
C THR A 553 -20.60 -6.61 3.12
N TRP A 554 -20.45 -5.28 3.06
CA TRP A 554 -21.59 -4.36 3.08
C TRP A 554 -22.51 -4.54 1.87
N LEU A 555 -21.95 -4.64 0.66
CA LEU A 555 -22.71 -4.87 -0.58
C LEU A 555 -23.45 -6.21 -0.58
N ARG A 556 -22.90 -7.24 0.09
CA ARG A 556 -23.51 -8.57 0.16
C ARG A 556 -24.60 -8.68 1.22
N GLU A 557 -24.33 -8.16 2.41
CA GLU A 557 -25.10 -8.49 3.61
C GLU A 557 -26.01 -7.36 4.08
N ARG A 558 -25.74 -6.11 3.68
CA ARG A 558 -26.41 -4.92 4.24
C ARG A 558 -27.05 -4.01 3.21
N ALA A 559 -26.62 -4.05 1.95
CA ALA A 559 -27.13 -3.16 0.93
C ALA A 559 -28.49 -3.64 0.39
N ASP A 560 -29.47 -2.74 0.37
CA ASP A 560 -30.70 -2.96 -0.38
C ASP A 560 -30.44 -2.82 -1.89
N GLN A 561 -31.27 -3.44 -2.74
CA GLN A 561 -31.15 -3.33 -4.21
C GLN A 561 -31.10 -1.86 -4.67
N ARG A 562 -31.92 -1.00 -4.07
CA ARG A 562 -31.91 0.45 -4.37
C ARG A 562 -30.56 1.11 -4.07
N GLN A 563 -29.92 0.72 -2.97
CA GLN A 563 -28.62 1.28 -2.58
C GLN A 563 -27.51 0.76 -3.49
N LEU A 564 -27.58 -0.51 -3.88
CA LEU A 564 -26.69 -1.10 -4.87
C LEU A 564 -26.79 -0.33 -6.19
N ASP A 565 -28.01 -0.06 -6.66
CA ASP A 565 -28.24 0.67 -7.90
C ASP A 565 -27.67 2.10 -7.83
N LEU A 566 -27.86 2.79 -6.69
CA LEU A 566 -27.32 4.13 -6.47
C LEU A 566 -25.78 4.18 -6.52
N VAL A 567 -25.13 3.18 -5.93
CA VAL A 567 -23.66 3.05 -5.96
C VAL A 567 -23.19 2.81 -7.40
N MET A 568 -23.79 1.85 -8.10
CA MET A 568 -23.37 1.44 -9.44
C MET A 568 -23.68 2.50 -10.51
N ASP A 569 -24.80 3.20 -10.42
CA ASP A 569 -25.09 4.37 -11.24
C ASP A 569 -23.99 5.44 -11.13
N SER A 570 -23.47 5.63 -9.92
CA SER A 570 -22.39 6.59 -9.68
C SER A 570 -21.08 6.12 -10.30
N VAL A 571 -20.80 4.81 -10.28
CA VAL A 571 -19.64 4.24 -10.97
C VAL A 571 -19.76 4.42 -12.48
N VAL A 572 -20.92 4.11 -13.05
CA VAL A 572 -21.19 4.30 -14.49
C VAL A 572 -20.95 5.76 -14.87
N ARG A 573 -21.53 6.72 -14.14
CA ARG A 573 -21.29 8.15 -14.40
C ARG A 573 -19.81 8.50 -14.39
N VAL A 574 -19.10 8.13 -13.33
CA VAL A 574 -17.68 8.48 -13.15
C VAL A 574 -16.80 7.83 -14.24
N SER A 575 -17.18 6.64 -14.72
CA SER A 575 -16.48 5.93 -15.79
C SER A 575 -16.80 6.43 -17.20
N ALA A 576 -18.06 6.78 -17.49
CA ALA A 576 -18.57 7.08 -18.82
C ALA A 576 -18.62 8.59 -19.16
N SER A 577 -18.65 9.48 -18.15
CA SER A 577 -18.77 10.93 -18.34
C SER A 577 -17.56 11.71 -17.80
N THR A 578 -17.64 13.04 -17.76
CA THR A 578 -16.61 13.98 -17.27
C THR A 578 -16.20 13.78 -15.81
N GLY A 579 -16.80 12.83 -15.08
CA GLY A 579 -16.41 12.42 -13.74
C GLY A 579 -17.39 12.83 -12.63
N ALA A 580 -18.57 13.37 -12.95
CA ALA A 580 -19.47 13.90 -11.91
C ALA A 580 -19.89 12.85 -10.85
N LEU A 581 -19.64 13.16 -9.56
CA LEU A 581 -20.02 12.33 -8.40
C LEU A 581 -21.52 12.36 -8.07
N LYS A 582 -22.25 13.38 -8.55
CA LYS A 582 -23.69 13.57 -8.33
C LYS A 582 -24.43 13.68 -9.67
N PRO A 583 -25.70 13.24 -9.74
CA PRO A 583 -26.54 13.48 -10.90
C PRO A 583 -26.70 14.98 -11.16
N THR A 584 -26.65 15.39 -12.43
CA THR A 584 -26.97 16.77 -12.85
C THR A 584 -28.46 17.06 -12.67
N SER A 585 -28.86 18.33 -12.63
CA SER A 585 -30.27 18.73 -12.50
C SER A 585 -31.18 18.14 -13.59
N ASP A 586 -30.60 17.80 -14.74
CA ASP A 586 -31.29 17.26 -15.91
C ASP A 586 -31.47 15.73 -15.84
N GLU A 587 -30.70 15.02 -15.00
CA GLU A 587 -30.87 13.58 -14.74
C GLU A 587 -31.96 13.28 -13.70
N VAL A 588 -32.23 14.22 -12.79
CA VAL A 588 -33.20 14.06 -11.68
C VAL A 588 -34.66 13.84 -12.15
N PRO A 589 -35.18 14.50 -13.21
CA PRO A 589 -36.55 14.31 -13.69
C PRO A 589 -36.81 12.92 -14.26
N HIS A 590 -35.83 12.31 -14.94
CA HIS A 590 -35.97 11.00 -15.59
C HIS A 590 -36.02 9.84 -14.57
N ARG A 591 -35.43 10.03 -13.39
CA ARG A 591 -35.45 9.03 -12.32
C ARG A 591 -36.83 8.82 -11.69
N ARG A 592 -37.67 9.87 -11.61
CA ARG A 592 -39.06 9.75 -11.13
C ARG A 592 -39.95 8.99 -12.11
N GLN A 593 -39.72 9.14 -13.42
CA GLN A 593 -40.49 8.38 -14.42
C GLN A 593 -40.13 6.89 -14.44
N ALA A 594 -38.87 6.52 -14.19
CA ALA A 594 -38.47 5.11 -14.11
C ALA A 594 -38.97 4.39 -12.85
N SER A 595 -39.08 5.08 -11.70
CA SER A 595 -39.64 4.49 -10.47
C SER A 595 -41.17 4.30 -10.53
N ASP A 596 -41.87 5.15 -11.27
CA ASP A 596 -43.35 5.13 -11.36
C ASP A 596 -43.87 4.19 -12.46
N ALA A 597 -43.00 3.58 -13.28
CA ALA A 597 -43.37 2.63 -14.33
C ALA A 597 -43.77 1.22 -13.80
N SER A 598 -43.89 1.04 -12.48
CA SER A 598 -44.29 -0.22 -11.84
C SER A 598 -45.79 -0.35 -11.53
N ALA A 599 -46.65 0.54 -12.05
CA ALA A 599 -48.11 0.45 -11.89
C ALA A 599 -48.83 0.24 -13.25
N PRO A 600 -49.78 -0.72 -13.38
CA PRO A 600 -50.50 -0.95 -14.62
C PRO A 600 -51.71 -0.02 -14.70
N ALA A 601 -51.74 0.89 -15.68
CA ALA A 601 -52.93 1.71 -15.95
C ALA A 601 -53.35 1.60 -17.42
N LEU A 602 -54.48 0.91 -17.61
CA LEU A 602 -55.27 0.82 -18.83
C LEU A 602 -55.89 2.19 -19.19
N SER A 603 -55.83 2.52 -20.48
CA SER A 603 -56.74 3.38 -21.25
C SER A 603 -56.95 4.85 -20.83
N ARG A 604 -56.46 5.79 -21.65
CA ARG A 604 -57.25 6.81 -22.38
C ARG A 604 -56.33 7.86 -23.02
N GLN A 605 -56.40 8.01 -24.34
CA GLN A 605 -56.09 9.28 -25.01
C GLN A 605 -57.27 10.26 -24.79
N PRO A 606 -57.05 11.59 -24.77
CA PRO A 606 -56.97 12.38 -26.01
C PRO A 606 -55.99 13.59 -26.03
N SER A 607 -55.50 13.86 -27.24
CA SER A 607 -55.12 15.14 -27.89
C SER A 607 -54.79 16.41 -27.06
N ALA A 608 -53.66 17.07 -27.37
CA ALA A 608 -53.60 18.30 -28.19
C ALA A 608 -52.30 19.12 -27.96
N ALA A 609 -51.67 19.48 -29.09
CA ALA A 609 -50.98 20.73 -29.42
C ALA A 609 -49.71 21.23 -28.66
N ALA A 610 -48.68 21.49 -29.50
CA ALA A 610 -47.66 22.56 -29.40
C ALA A 610 -46.59 22.42 -28.30
N GLU A 611 -45.30 22.71 -28.49
CA GLU A 611 -44.56 23.35 -29.58
C GLU A 611 -43.06 23.04 -29.40
N HIS A 612 -42.30 23.06 -30.49
CA HIS A 612 -40.87 22.79 -30.53
C HIS A 612 -40.01 23.87 -29.84
N ALA A 613 -38.94 23.45 -29.18
CA ALA A 613 -37.69 24.20 -29.10
C ALA A 613 -36.51 23.25 -29.39
N PRO A 614 -35.58 23.58 -30.31
CA PRO A 614 -34.52 22.68 -30.75
C PRO A 614 -33.35 22.66 -29.78
N VAL A 615 -32.86 21.45 -29.45
CA VAL A 615 -31.56 21.21 -28.79
C VAL A 615 -30.51 20.95 -29.89
N PRO A 616 -29.33 21.59 -29.85
CA PRO A 616 -28.26 21.31 -30.82
C PRO A 616 -27.61 19.92 -30.56
N PRO A 617 -27.14 19.22 -31.60
CA PRO A 617 -26.56 17.87 -31.45
C PRO A 617 -25.15 17.92 -30.85
N ILE A 618 -24.91 17.11 -29.82
CA ILE A 618 -23.55 16.79 -29.32
C ILE A 618 -23.02 15.63 -30.17
N VAL A 619 -21.97 15.92 -30.94
CA VAL A 619 -21.25 14.95 -31.77
C VAL A 619 -20.18 14.27 -30.92
N SER A 620 -20.33 12.97 -30.65
CA SER A 620 -19.25 12.14 -30.12
C SER A 620 -18.21 11.90 -31.21
N ARG A 621 -17.05 12.54 -31.13
CA ARG A 621 -15.92 12.29 -32.04
C ARG A 621 -15.03 11.17 -31.49
N SER A 622 -15.25 9.95 -31.98
CA SER A 622 -14.24 8.89 -31.94
C SER A 622 -13.28 9.10 -33.13
N SER A 623 -12.03 9.43 -32.87
CA SER A 623 -10.97 9.48 -33.89
C SER A 623 -10.13 8.20 -33.83
N VAL A 624 -10.52 7.21 -34.63
CA VAL A 624 -9.59 6.16 -35.07
C VAL A 624 -9.25 6.47 -36.52
N VAL A 625 -7.96 6.72 -36.79
CA VAL A 625 -7.41 6.92 -38.13
C VAL A 625 -7.09 5.55 -38.75
N PRO A 626 -7.61 5.20 -39.94
CA PRO A 626 -6.98 4.24 -40.81
C PRO A 626 -6.29 4.92 -42.01
N SER A 627 -5.19 4.30 -42.40
CA SER A 627 -4.25 4.70 -43.46
C SER A 627 -4.87 4.82 -44.87
N ILE A 628 -4.22 5.66 -45.67
CA ILE A 628 -4.51 6.16 -47.01
C ILE A 628 -4.44 5.09 -48.12
N VAL A 629 -5.44 5.02 -49.02
CA VAL A 629 -5.32 4.74 -50.48
C VAL A 629 -6.52 5.43 -51.22
N PRO A 630 -6.37 6.04 -52.43
CA PRO A 630 -7.26 7.12 -52.89
C PRO A 630 -8.37 6.74 -53.90
N ALA A 631 -9.50 7.45 -53.71
CA ALA A 631 -10.42 8.08 -54.66
C ALA A 631 -10.97 7.33 -55.89
N MET A 632 -12.30 7.14 -55.94
CA MET A 632 -13.15 7.47 -57.11
C MET A 632 -14.61 7.81 -56.71
N SER A 633 -15.02 9.01 -57.13
CA SER A 633 -16.36 9.57 -57.43
C SER A 633 -17.64 8.73 -57.23
N ALA A 634 -18.65 9.28 -56.55
CA ALA A 634 -19.90 9.82 -57.16
C ALA A 634 -21.12 9.82 -56.20
N ALA A 635 -21.82 10.96 -56.20
CA ALA A 635 -23.27 11.18 -55.99
C ALA A 635 -23.97 10.63 -54.73
N THR A 636 -24.47 11.56 -53.92
CA THR A 636 -25.57 11.39 -52.96
C THR A 636 -26.88 11.01 -53.64
N PRO A 637 -27.71 10.18 -52.97
CA PRO A 637 -29.11 10.53 -52.79
C PRO A 637 -29.51 10.49 -51.30
N ALA A 638 -30.48 11.33 -50.96
CA ALA A 638 -31.01 11.52 -49.62
C ALA A 638 -31.65 10.26 -49.06
N GLU A 639 -31.30 9.90 -47.83
CA GLU A 639 -31.98 8.90 -47.00
C GLU A 639 -32.33 9.49 -45.63
N GLU A 640 -33.40 8.92 -45.08
CA GLU A 640 -34.32 9.39 -44.03
C GLU A 640 -33.64 9.78 -42.71
N PRO A 641 -34.26 10.66 -41.88
CA PRO A 641 -33.72 10.99 -40.57
C PRO A 641 -33.64 9.72 -39.72
N GLU A 642 -32.41 9.28 -39.43
CA GLU A 642 -32.11 8.22 -38.49
C GLU A 642 -32.90 8.46 -37.20
N ARG A 643 -33.82 7.53 -36.91
CA ARG A 643 -34.47 7.45 -35.62
C ARG A 643 -33.37 7.39 -34.57
N ILE A 644 -33.36 8.38 -33.67
CA ILE A 644 -32.61 8.35 -32.43
C ILE A 644 -32.95 7.01 -31.74
N ILE A 645 -31.98 6.10 -31.72
CA ILE A 645 -32.06 4.88 -30.90
C ILE A 645 -31.89 5.37 -29.47
N LEU A 646 -33.02 5.67 -28.81
CA LEU A 646 -33.11 5.60 -27.36
C LEU A 646 -32.54 4.24 -26.95
N MET A 647 -31.52 4.23 -26.07
CA MET A 647 -30.88 2.99 -25.64
C MET A 647 -31.93 2.06 -25.01
N ALA A 648 -32.47 1.16 -25.82
CA ALA A 648 -33.39 0.13 -25.39
C ALA A 648 -32.58 -0.90 -24.60
N ASP A 649 -32.94 -1.13 -23.33
CA ASP A 649 -32.59 -2.27 -22.46
C ASP A 649 -31.32 -3.07 -22.87
N SER A 650 -30.21 -2.37 -23.11
CA SER A 650 -28.99 -2.99 -23.61
C SER A 650 -28.03 -3.21 -22.46
N GLU A 651 -27.67 -4.48 -22.25
CA GLU A 651 -26.58 -4.86 -21.35
C GLU A 651 -25.34 -4.02 -21.66
N LEU A 652 -24.83 -3.26 -20.68
CA LEU A 652 -23.52 -2.63 -20.82
C LEU A 652 -22.49 -3.76 -20.86
N ALA A 653 -21.58 -3.75 -21.84
CA ALA A 653 -20.54 -4.78 -21.99
C ALA A 653 -19.42 -4.67 -20.92
N VAL A 654 -19.75 -4.14 -19.75
CA VAL A 654 -18.84 -3.71 -18.69
C VAL A 654 -19.31 -4.31 -17.37
N GLU A 655 -18.38 -4.89 -16.61
CA GLU A 655 -18.60 -5.46 -15.29
C GLU A 655 -17.69 -4.78 -14.27
N VAL A 656 -18.15 -4.67 -13.02
CA VAL A 656 -17.33 -4.22 -11.90
C VAL A 656 -16.98 -5.43 -11.04
N ASP A 657 -15.69 -5.77 -10.99
CA ASP A 657 -15.17 -6.71 -10.00
C ASP A 657 -15.07 -5.97 -8.66
N ALA A 658 -15.98 -6.25 -7.73
CA ALA A 658 -15.98 -5.59 -6.43
C ALA A 658 -14.87 -6.06 -5.49
N GLN A 659 -14.15 -7.15 -5.80
CA GLN A 659 -12.99 -7.60 -5.02
C GLN A 659 -11.69 -6.92 -5.47
N LEU A 660 -11.52 -6.79 -6.78
CA LEU A 660 -10.42 -6.05 -7.39
C LEU A 660 -10.72 -4.56 -7.50
N MET A 661 -11.97 -4.15 -7.26
CA MET A 661 -12.50 -2.80 -7.46
C MET A 661 -12.15 -2.24 -8.84
N GLN A 662 -12.17 -3.11 -9.84
CA GLN A 662 -11.74 -2.82 -11.20
C GLN A 662 -12.91 -2.96 -12.17
N LEU A 663 -12.95 -2.06 -13.15
CA LEU A 663 -13.88 -2.11 -14.26
C LEU A 663 -13.28 -2.99 -15.36
N THR A 664 -13.95 -4.07 -15.72
CA THR A 664 -13.53 -5.02 -16.75
C THR A 664 -14.55 -5.08 -17.89
N LEU A 665 -14.06 -5.26 -19.12
CA LEU A 665 -14.93 -5.54 -20.25
C LEU A 665 -15.33 -7.02 -20.20
N ARG A 666 -16.61 -7.32 -20.42
CA ARG A 666 -17.11 -8.70 -20.43
C ARG A 666 -16.40 -9.59 -21.46
N ALA A 667 -15.93 -9.01 -22.56
CA ALA A 667 -15.16 -9.68 -23.61
C ALA A 667 -13.70 -9.99 -23.22
N SER A 668 -13.18 -9.38 -22.14
CA SER A 668 -11.80 -9.56 -21.69
C SER A 668 -11.60 -10.78 -20.78
N HIS A 669 -12.69 -11.35 -20.26
CA HIS A 669 -12.63 -12.64 -19.60
C HIS A 669 -12.46 -13.75 -20.64
N PRO A 670 -11.42 -14.60 -20.54
CA PRO A 670 -11.30 -15.75 -21.42
C PRO A 670 -12.50 -16.66 -21.18
N GLN A 671 -13.46 -16.63 -22.11
CA GLN A 671 -14.59 -17.53 -22.10
C GLN A 671 -14.14 -18.88 -22.62
N ALA A 672 -14.67 -19.95 -22.01
CA ALA A 672 -14.49 -21.29 -22.58
C ALA A 672 -15.02 -21.28 -24.02
N LEU A 673 -14.28 -21.91 -24.93
CA LEU A 673 -14.73 -22.10 -26.31
C LEU A 673 -16.14 -22.74 -26.30
N PRO A 674 -17.07 -22.25 -27.13
CA PRO A 674 -18.36 -22.89 -27.32
C PRO A 674 -18.19 -24.40 -27.55
N THR A 675 -19.07 -25.22 -26.95
CA THR A 675 -18.85 -26.67 -26.84
C THR A 675 -18.79 -27.37 -28.21
N ASP A 676 -19.46 -26.79 -29.18
CA ASP A 676 -19.42 -27.11 -30.61
C ASP A 676 -18.05 -26.83 -31.24
N VAL A 677 -17.43 -25.69 -30.94
CA VAL A 677 -16.10 -25.29 -31.45
C VAL A 677 -14.98 -26.08 -30.77
N ALA A 678 -15.08 -26.29 -29.45
CA ALA A 678 -14.11 -27.06 -28.67
C ALA A 678 -14.05 -28.55 -29.08
N ARG A 679 -15.08 -29.05 -29.75
CA ARG A 679 -15.16 -30.43 -30.28
C ARG A 679 -14.71 -30.56 -31.73
N LEU A 680 -14.38 -29.47 -32.41
CA LEU A 680 -13.85 -29.53 -33.77
C LEU A 680 -12.52 -30.28 -33.75
N LYS A 681 -12.35 -31.19 -34.72
CA LYS A 681 -11.20 -32.08 -34.81
C LYS A 681 -9.88 -31.30 -34.80
N ASP A 682 -9.81 -30.21 -35.56
CA ASP A 682 -8.62 -29.37 -35.67
C ASP A 682 -8.26 -28.68 -34.33
N VAL A 683 -9.27 -28.35 -33.52
CA VAL A 683 -9.10 -27.74 -32.19
C VAL A 683 -8.64 -28.80 -31.19
N VAL A 684 -9.19 -30.01 -31.24
CA VAL A 684 -8.77 -31.15 -30.41
C VAL A 684 -7.36 -31.62 -30.76
N ASP A 685 -6.97 -31.60 -32.03
CA ASP A 685 -5.64 -31.98 -32.49
C ASP A 685 -4.55 -30.99 -32.02
N ILE A 686 -4.88 -29.69 -31.93
CA ILE A 686 -3.94 -28.63 -31.49
C ILE A 686 -3.90 -28.47 -29.96
N PHE A 687 -5.06 -28.50 -29.30
CA PHE A 687 -5.20 -28.17 -27.87
C PHE A 687 -5.47 -29.39 -26.97
N GLY A 688 -5.64 -30.59 -27.55
CA GLY A 688 -5.93 -31.84 -26.84
C GLY A 688 -7.43 -32.06 -26.58
N GLU A 689 -7.80 -33.30 -26.22
CA GLU A 689 -9.15 -33.61 -25.76
C GLU A 689 -9.46 -32.85 -24.46
N VAL A 690 -10.63 -32.21 -24.40
CA VAL A 690 -11.11 -31.50 -23.21
C VAL A 690 -11.42 -32.50 -22.08
N ARG A 691 -10.38 -32.93 -21.36
CA ARG A 691 -10.51 -33.67 -20.10
C ARG A 691 -10.68 -32.67 -18.98
N GLY A 692 -11.93 -32.24 -18.76
CA GLY A 692 -12.37 -31.57 -17.55
C GLY A 692 -11.39 -30.55 -16.97
N TYR A 693 -10.95 -29.56 -17.75
CA TYR A 693 -10.51 -28.30 -17.15
C TYR A 693 -11.69 -27.75 -16.34
N PRO A 694 -11.45 -27.13 -15.17
CA PRO A 694 -12.52 -26.65 -14.32
C PRO A 694 -13.40 -25.74 -15.17
N ARG A 695 -14.63 -26.18 -15.39
CA ARG A 695 -15.71 -25.26 -15.74
C ARG A 695 -15.66 -24.18 -14.69
N ASP A 696 -15.70 -22.94 -15.17
CA ASP A 696 -15.89 -21.73 -14.40
C ASP A 696 -14.65 -21.08 -13.78
N VAL A 697 -14.28 -19.91 -14.30
CA VAL A 697 -13.77 -18.80 -13.47
C VAL A 697 -14.80 -18.43 -12.38
N SER A 698 -16.08 -18.76 -12.58
CA SER A 698 -17.13 -18.71 -11.56
C SER A 698 -17.04 -19.81 -10.46
N SER A 699 -16.06 -20.74 -10.54
CA SER A 699 -15.74 -21.68 -9.46
C SER A 699 -14.85 -21.08 -8.38
N CYS A 700 -14.37 -19.84 -8.58
CA CYS A 700 -13.92 -19.02 -7.47
C CYS A 700 -15.15 -18.64 -6.63
N SER A 701 -15.44 -19.47 -5.63
CA SER A 701 -16.57 -19.38 -4.69
C SER A 701 -16.67 -18.07 -3.88
N SER A 702 -15.84 -17.09 -4.22
CA SER A 702 -15.56 -15.92 -3.41
C SER A 702 -15.74 -14.61 -4.17
N ILE A 703 -15.88 -14.58 -5.50
CA ILE A 703 -15.90 -13.34 -6.30
C ILE A 703 -17.31 -12.71 -6.31
N LEU A 704 -17.38 -11.38 -6.15
CA LEU A 704 -18.61 -10.58 -6.35
C LEU A 704 -18.42 -9.76 -7.63
N LEU A 705 -19.10 -10.17 -8.70
CA LEU A 705 -19.14 -9.43 -9.97
C LEU A 705 -20.47 -8.68 -10.04
N ILE A 706 -20.43 -7.42 -10.47
CA ILE A 706 -21.64 -6.59 -10.59
C ILE A 706 -21.79 -6.19 -12.05
N GLN A 707 -22.82 -6.72 -12.69
CA GLN A 707 -23.15 -6.40 -14.07
C GLN A 707 -23.97 -5.12 -14.12
N LEU A 708 -23.55 -4.24 -15.02
CA LEU A 708 -24.13 -2.91 -15.16
C LEU A 708 -25.28 -2.97 -16.17
N PHE A 709 -26.47 -2.51 -15.76
CA PHE A 709 -27.66 -2.45 -16.63
C PHE A 709 -28.21 -1.02 -16.65
N ALA A 710 -28.90 -0.67 -17.74
CA ALA A 710 -29.69 0.56 -17.84
C ALA A 710 -30.98 0.45 -17.00
N GLY A 711 -30.87 0.39 -15.66
CA GLY A 711 -32.01 0.40 -14.76
C GLY A 711 -31.77 -0.27 -13.41
N ALA A 712 -31.46 -1.57 -13.41
CA ALA A 712 -31.24 -2.35 -12.18
C ALA A 712 -29.98 -3.20 -12.31
N HIS A 713 -28.96 -2.91 -11.52
CA HIS A 713 -27.67 -3.58 -11.57
C HIS A 713 -27.77 -4.93 -10.88
N VAL A 714 -27.20 -5.96 -11.50
CA VAL A 714 -27.33 -7.34 -10.98
C VAL A 714 -25.99 -7.78 -10.43
N ALA A 715 -25.97 -8.06 -9.13
CA ALA A 715 -24.83 -8.70 -8.47
C ALA A 715 -24.85 -10.22 -8.73
N PHE A 716 -23.79 -10.72 -9.35
CA PHE A 716 -23.55 -12.15 -9.56
C PHE A 716 -22.52 -12.66 -8.56
N HIS A 717 -22.83 -13.82 -7.99
CA HIS A 717 -21.93 -14.56 -7.12
C HIS A 717 -21.45 -15.82 -7.83
N GLY A 718 -20.17 -16.17 -7.66
CA GLY A 718 -19.63 -17.47 -8.04
C GLY A 718 -20.16 -18.61 -7.17
N ALA A 719 -21.48 -18.82 -7.14
CA ALA A 719 -22.23 -20.04 -6.83
C ALA A 719 -23.69 -19.68 -6.48
N ARG A 720 -24.63 -20.25 -7.26
CA ARG A 720 -26.08 -20.38 -7.03
C ARG A 720 -26.91 -19.10 -6.81
N PHE A 721 -27.67 -18.75 -7.85
CA PHE A 721 -29.10 -18.50 -7.70
C PHE A 721 -29.88 -19.37 -8.67
N ASP A 722 -30.51 -20.41 -8.13
CA ASP A 722 -31.83 -20.80 -8.60
C ASP A 722 -32.73 -19.58 -8.38
N ARG A 723 -32.99 -18.81 -9.45
CA ARG A 723 -34.22 -18.05 -9.51
C ARG A 723 -35.34 -19.07 -9.62
N VAL A 724 -35.90 -19.49 -8.48
CA VAL A 724 -37.27 -20.01 -8.47
C VAL A 724 -38.16 -18.82 -8.86
N ARG A 725 -38.37 -18.66 -10.17
CA ARG A 725 -39.59 -18.01 -10.65
C ARG A 725 -40.73 -18.90 -10.17
N PRO A 726 -41.85 -18.36 -9.66
CA PRO A 726 -43.06 -19.14 -9.54
C PRO A 726 -43.48 -19.49 -10.97
N GLU A 727 -43.15 -20.69 -11.41
CA GLU A 727 -43.65 -21.23 -12.67
C GLU A 727 -45.16 -21.36 -12.54
N THR A 728 -45.87 -20.45 -13.20
CA THR A 728 -47.17 -20.78 -13.76
C THR A 728 -47.00 -22.03 -14.61
N MET A 729 -47.59 -23.14 -14.18
CA MET A 729 -47.79 -24.30 -15.05
C MET A 729 -48.48 -23.88 -16.35
N PRO A 730 -48.04 -24.45 -17.47
CA PRO A 730 -49.01 -25.05 -18.38
C PRO A 730 -48.60 -26.48 -18.76
N ASN A 731 -49.54 -27.39 -18.55
CA ASN A 731 -49.74 -28.69 -19.20
C ASN A 731 -48.74 -29.10 -20.31
N LEU A 732 -47.91 -30.12 -20.03
CA LEU A 732 -47.91 -31.44 -20.69
C LEU A 732 -46.88 -32.37 -20.05
#